data_AF-A0AAD5MHZ2-F1
#
_entry.id   AF-A0AAD5MHZ2-F1
#
_cell.length_a   1.000
_cell.length_b   1.000
_cell.length_c   1.000
_cell.angle_alpha   90.00
_cell.angle_beta   90.00
_cell.angle_gamma   90.00
#
_symmetry.space_group_name_H-M   'P 1'
#
loop_
_entity.id
_entity.type
_entity.pdbx_description
1 polymer ?
#
loop_
_entity_poly.entity_id
_entity_poly.type
_entity_poly.pdbx_seq_one_letter_code
_entity_poly.pdbx_strand_id
1 'polypeptide(L)'
;MTGQYFATYVEDLEQDPFDAIDFVERVAWRMTGGAETIDDPVSLKNKFEEEIGSLQILSDQFQNKISILENELNKDKREYINQLQRLYERNAEAVDKIKQLDATMQTVSTKVVHLGDQLESVHQPRQRAHDALKLIQHFDEFLSDQPLNSMIFTDPDKLLESADLVQKLYSISQELSKEKFQAVQARIAHRYEEVERLLIDEFVRAQRDEKKMAEVAKILSEFKGYSHCVDRYVEYIQSLFRTGSDDVYAEALQLVRNHKSKIEAIFPSPTAVIQKLILSLYTGKLKEHIYAKLRDSKDSGDREGYLVGLAESYSSILRLNKDLETLHVSSDALFLSTLTRSIFDRYLSTYQSEELDYLHAQCASILQRFYDSKKHVKKQIQSGGLQELKRDVQARLLTVETYGGETFLSEDVAISILQETKNAFNRASQLCEKLEVPKHSENILDILLKYLHNEHLDYAVELAIAGISLAEPKVSPPAYFFSVVSQNTTIVLLLMKQYEDSVLPLIKGSVVEQCVAKKWSSSLRSLEQKINLGLERQLNAIVGYIRFILSSEQKKADFRPESQQINLGASAPCQQVVCFLLTQSAAMERGCDGGNLVVLQNELALRFYKLLLHHIQQFVFNSAGAMLLLCDLNEYRKCVSQWRLEANISRQFESLHALANLLVVLPENLLDAAHSPMLADVDHTLIHDFLKLRYDYRNLKINFSMY
;
A
#
# COMPACT_ATOMS: atom_id res chain seq x y z
N MET A 1 -21.20 -44.46 4.25
CA MET A 1 -21.79 -43.28 4.90
C MET A 1 -20.80 -42.50 5.76
N THR A 2 -19.58 -42.98 6.02
CA THR A 2 -18.58 -42.32 6.89
C THR A 2 -17.76 -41.20 6.23
N GLY A 3 -17.62 -41.19 4.90
CA GLY A 3 -16.81 -40.18 4.19
C GLY A 3 -17.45 -38.79 4.06
N GLN A 4 -18.78 -38.68 4.16
CA GLN A 4 -19.49 -37.41 4.04
C GLN A 4 -19.55 -36.62 5.35
N TYR A 5 -19.60 -37.32 6.49
CA TYR A 5 -19.50 -36.71 7.82
C TYR A 5 -18.09 -36.13 8.09
N PHE A 6 -17.05 -36.77 7.54
CA PHE A 6 -15.65 -36.42 7.74
C PHE A 6 -15.25 -35.07 7.10
N ALA A 7 -15.83 -34.72 5.94
CA ALA A 7 -15.50 -33.48 5.22
C ALA A 7 -16.05 -32.23 5.92
N THR A 8 -17.24 -32.34 6.52
CA THR A 8 -17.92 -31.23 7.20
C THR A 8 -17.21 -30.76 8.46
N TYR A 9 -16.56 -31.65 9.21
CA TYR A 9 -15.86 -31.25 10.44
C TYR A 9 -14.49 -30.62 10.18
N VAL A 10 -13.81 -31.01 9.11
CA VAL A 10 -12.48 -30.48 8.77
C VAL A 10 -12.58 -29.01 8.37
N GLU A 11 -13.59 -28.64 7.55
CA GLU A 11 -13.82 -27.23 7.18
C GLU A 11 -14.18 -26.34 8.38
N ASP A 12 -14.91 -26.88 9.37
CA ASP A 12 -15.27 -26.15 10.59
C ASP A 12 -14.09 -26.06 11.59
N LEU A 13 -13.20 -27.06 11.63
CA LEU A 13 -12.00 -27.10 12.49
C LEU A 13 -10.81 -26.31 11.91
N GLU A 14 -10.78 -26.11 10.58
CA GLU A 14 -9.73 -25.36 9.86
C GLU A 14 -10.07 -23.86 9.68
N GLN A 15 -11.16 -23.36 10.29
CA GLN A 15 -11.47 -21.92 10.28
C GLN A 15 -10.44 -21.14 11.10
N ASP A 16 -9.99 -19.99 10.58
CA ASP A 16 -9.02 -19.11 11.25
C ASP A 16 -9.64 -17.70 11.46
N PRO A 17 -9.91 -17.28 12.71
CA PRO A 17 -9.63 -17.97 13.97
C PRO A 17 -10.66 -19.07 14.31
N PHE A 18 -10.19 -20.19 14.85
CA PHE A 18 -11.05 -21.26 15.34
C PHE A 18 -11.84 -20.81 16.58
N ASP A 19 -13.17 -20.85 16.50
CA ASP A 19 -14.07 -20.57 17.63
C ASP A 19 -14.78 -21.85 18.11
N ALA A 20 -14.39 -22.30 19.30
CA ALA A 20 -14.93 -23.50 19.91
C ALA A 20 -16.41 -23.37 20.28
N ILE A 21 -16.90 -22.16 20.57
CA ILE A 21 -18.30 -21.92 20.96
C ILE A 21 -19.19 -22.07 19.73
N ASP A 22 -18.81 -21.41 18.63
CA ASP A 22 -19.53 -21.47 17.36
C ASP A 22 -19.50 -22.89 16.74
N PHE A 23 -18.40 -23.63 16.93
CA PHE A 23 -18.33 -25.05 16.56
C PHE A 23 -19.37 -25.89 17.33
N VAL A 24 -19.43 -25.75 18.66
CA VAL A 24 -20.39 -26.49 19.49
C VAL A 24 -21.82 -26.11 19.15
N GLU A 25 -22.09 -24.84 18.86
CA GLU A 25 -23.41 -24.35 18.45
C GLU A 25 -23.84 -24.94 17.10
N ARG A 26 -22.95 -24.95 16.10
CA ARG A 26 -23.20 -25.61 14.80
C ARG A 26 -23.44 -27.11 14.94
N VAL A 27 -22.70 -27.78 15.81
CA VAL A 27 -22.88 -29.21 16.11
C VAL A 27 -24.23 -29.46 16.79
N ALA A 28 -24.58 -28.66 17.79
CA ALA A 28 -25.88 -28.74 18.47
C ALA A 28 -27.05 -28.48 17.52
N TRP A 29 -26.91 -27.51 16.61
CA TRP A 29 -27.91 -27.17 15.60
C TRP A 29 -28.09 -28.29 14.57
N ARG A 30 -26.99 -28.92 14.12
CA ARG A 30 -27.03 -30.10 13.24
C ARG A 30 -27.68 -31.32 13.92
N MET A 31 -27.42 -31.55 15.21
CA MET A 31 -27.96 -32.68 15.98
C MET A 31 -29.47 -32.59 16.27
N THR A 32 -29.97 -31.35 16.43
CA THR A 32 -31.38 -31.05 16.71
C THR A 32 -32.20 -30.84 15.43
N GLY A 33 -31.56 -30.83 14.25
CA GLY A 33 -32.24 -30.56 12.97
C GLY A 33 -32.80 -29.14 12.87
N GLY A 34 -32.24 -28.19 13.64
CA GLY A 34 -32.70 -26.81 13.70
C GLY A 34 -33.93 -26.55 14.59
N ALA A 35 -34.29 -27.48 15.48
CA ALA A 35 -35.38 -27.29 16.45
C ALA A 35 -34.92 -26.49 17.69
N GLU A 36 -35.64 -25.41 18.03
CA GLU A 36 -35.36 -24.56 19.21
C GLU A 36 -35.76 -25.19 20.55
N THR A 37 -36.60 -26.24 20.55
CA THR A 37 -37.10 -26.92 21.76
C THR A 37 -36.69 -28.39 21.79
N ILE A 38 -36.09 -28.81 22.90
CA ILE A 38 -35.59 -30.18 23.10
C ILE A 38 -36.67 -31.03 23.77
N ASP A 39 -37.34 -31.88 22.99
CA ASP A 39 -38.40 -32.76 23.49
C ASP A 39 -37.87 -34.04 24.19
N ASP A 40 -36.61 -34.42 23.96
CA ASP A 40 -35.96 -35.57 24.59
C ASP A 40 -34.49 -35.28 24.98
N PRO A 41 -34.25 -34.78 26.22
CA PRO A 41 -32.91 -34.50 26.73
C PRO A 41 -32.00 -35.73 26.79
N VAL A 42 -32.55 -36.94 26.92
CA VAL A 42 -31.78 -38.18 27.00
C VAL A 42 -31.25 -38.57 25.62
N SER A 43 -32.07 -38.42 24.57
CA SER A 43 -31.63 -38.61 23.18
C SER A 43 -30.52 -37.63 22.79
N LEU A 44 -30.65 -36.35 23.16
CA LEU A 44 -29.63 -35.34 22.85
C LEU A 44 -28.30 -35.65 23.55
N LYS A 45 -28.36 -36.02 24.83
CA LYS A 45 -27.17 -36.47 25.57
C LYS A 45 -26.49 -37.65 24.88
N ASN A 46 -27.25 -38.67 24.49
CA ASN A 46 -26.69 -39.86 23.82
C ASN A 46 -26.04 -39.49 22.48
N LYS A 47 -26.64 -38.58 21.70
CA LYS A 47 -26.04 -38.07 20.45
C LYS A 47 -24.74 -37.29 20.68
N PHE A 48 -24.68 -36.46 21.72
CA PHE A 48 -23.44 -35.79 22.10
C PHE A 48 -22.37 -36.78 22.55
N GLU A 49 -22.73 -37.81 23.31
CA GLU A 49 -21.79 -38.88 23.70
C GLU A 49 -21.26 -39.65 22.47
N GLU A 50 -22.10 -39.91 21.47
CA GLU A 50 -21.70 -40.52 20.20
C GLU A 50 -20.76 -39.63 19.36
N GLU A 51 -21.02 -38.33 19.29
CA GLU A 51 -20.19 -37.37 18.54
C GLU A 51 -18.89 -37.03 19.26
N ILE A 52 -18.88 -36.96 20.60
CA ILE A 52 -17.63 -36.91 21.39
C ILE A 52 -16.79 -38.16 21.11
N GLY A 53 -17.42 -39.35 21.08
CA GLY A 53 -16.74 -40.59 20.69
C GLY A 53 -16.16 -40.51 19.27
N SER A 54 -16.90 -39.92 18.33
CA SER A 54 -16.44 -39.74 16.94
C SER A 54 -15.27 -38.76 16.84
N LEU A 55 -15.29 -37.65 17.58
CA LEU A 55 -14.18 -36.69 17.66
C LEU A 55 -12.95 -37.29 18.37
N GLN A 56 -13.14 -38.13 19.38
CA GLN A 56 -12.04 -38.86 20.01
C GLN A 56 -11.37 -39.83 19.03
N ILE A 57 -12.16 -40.59 18.26
CA ILE A 57 -11.63 -41.46 17.20
C ILE A 57 -10.86 -40.62 16.15
N LEU A 58 -11.37 -39.45 15.77
CA LEU A 58 -10.71 -38.55 14.84
C LEU A 58 -9.38 -38.00 15.40
N SER A 59 -9.38 -37.60 16.67
CA SER A 59 -8.17 -37.18 17.39
C SER A 59 -7.14 -38.30 17.42
N ASP A 60 -7.54 -39.53 17.75
CA ASP A 60 -6.67 -40.70 17.76
C ASP A 60 -6.11 -41.02 16.37
N GLN A 61 -6.90 -40.82 15.31
CA GLN A 61 -6.44 -40.97 13.93
C GLN A 61 -5.41 -39.91 13.54
N PHE A 62 -5.64 -38.64 13.88
CA PHE A 62 -4.65 -37.57 13.64
C PHE A 62 -3.38 -37.79 14.46
N GLN A 63 -3.50 -38.19 15.72
CA GLN A 63 -2.35 -38.49 16.58
C GLN A 63 -1.54 -39.67 16.04
N ASN A 64 -2.21 -40.73 15.53
CA ASN A 64 -1.54 -41.82 14.84
C ASN A 64 -0.85 -41.36 13.55
N LYS A 65 -1.50 -40.52 12.75
CA LYS A 65 -0.91 -39.99 11.52
C LYS A 65 0.31 -39.13 11.82
N ILE A 66 0.26 -38.28 12.85
CA ILE A 66 1.40 -37.50 13.34
C ILE A 66 2.52 -38.44 13.78
N SER A 67 2.22 -39.45 14.61
CA SER A 67 3.22 -40.43 15.07
C SER A 67 3.87 -41.22 13.92
N ILE A 68 3.11 -41.60 12.89
CA ILE A 68 3.65 -42.25 11.69
C ILE A 68 4.58 -41.30 10.95
N LEU A 69 4.15 -40.06 10.68
CA LEU A 69 4.96 -39.06 9.98
C LEU A 69 6.22 -38.69 10.77
N GLU A 70 6.14 -38.58 12.09
CA GLU A 70 7.29 -38.34 12.96
C GLU A 70 8.26 -39.52 12.93
N ASN A 71 7.75 -40.76 12.90
CA ASN A 71 8.59 -41.96 12.78
C ASN A 71 9.26 -42.06 11.40
N GLU A 72 8.55 -41.72 10.33
CA GLU A 72 9.11 -41.62 8.97
C GLU A 72 10.19 -40.55 8.90
N LEU A 73 9.91 -39.34 9.41
CA LEU A 73 10.89 -38.25 9.49
C LEU A 73 12.13 -38.66 10.29
N ASN A 74 11.96 -39.33 11.42
CA ASN A 74 13.07 -39.80 12.25
C ASN A 74 13.85 -40.94 11.61
N LYS A 75 13.20 -41.78 10.78
CA LYS A 75 13.86 -42.81 9.98
C LYS A 75 14.68 -42.15 8.87
N ASP A 76 14.09 -41.25 8.09
CA ASP A 76 14.73 -40.54 6.99
C ASP A 76 15.90 -39.70 7.51
N LYS A 77 15.74 -39.02 8.66
CA LYS A 77 16.83 -38.29 9.32
C LYS A 77 17.99 -39.21 9.69
N ARG A 78 17.72 -40.41 10.23
CA ARG A 78 18.76 -41.40 10.54
C ARG A 78 19.45 -41.93 9.28
N GLU A 79 18.68 -42.24 8.25
CA GLU A 79 19.22 -42.68 6.95
C GLU A 79 20.09 -41.60 6.31
N TYR A 80 19.64 -40.35 6.34
CA TYR A 80 20.39 -39.21 5.85
C TYR A 80 21.71 -39.01 6.61
N ILE A 81 21.69 -39.05 7.95
CA ILE A 81 22.90 -38.95 8.77
C ILE A 81 23.87 -40.08 8.44
N ASN A 82 23.38 -41.32 8.30
CA ASN A 82 24.20 -42.47 7.93
C ASN A 82 24.80 -42.32 6.51
N GLN A 83 24.03 -41.82 5.55
CA GLN A 83 24.54 -41.51 4.21
C GLN A 83 25.59 -40.41 4.24
N LEU A 84 25.36 -39.35 5.02
CA LEU A 84 26.29 -38.24 5.18
C LEU A 84 27.62 -38.73 5.78
N GLN A 85 27.58 -39.59 6.79
CA GLN A 85 28.77 -40.18 7.39
C GLN A 85 29.53 -41.07 6.39
N ARG A 86 28.83 -41.92 5.63
CA ARG A 86 29.46 -42.73 4.56
C ARG A 86 30.08 -41.86 3.47
N LEU A 87 29.43 -40.77 3.09
CA LEU A 87 29.98 -39.82 2.12
C LEU A 87 31.21 -39.11 2.69
N TYR A 88 31.21 -38.77 3.98
CA TYR A 88 32.35 -38.17 4.65
C TYR A 88 33.56 -39.11 4.69
N GLU A 89 33.35 -40.38 5.04
CA GLU A 89 34.38 -41.42 5.03
C GLU A 89 34.92 -41.66 3.62
N ARG A 90 34.03 -41.80 2.63
CA ARG A 90 34.43 -41.97 1.22
C ARG A 90 35.17 -40.76 0.66
N ASN A 91 34.79 -39.56 1.10
CA ASN A 91 35.49 -38.34 0.73
C ASN A 91 36.86 -38.27 1.42
N ALA A 92 36.99 -38.68 2.68
CA ALA A 92 38.29 -38.79 3.34
C ALA A 92 39.22 -39.79 2.63
N GLU A 93 38.70 -40.96 2.24
CA GLU A 93 39.46 -41.92 1.41
C GLU A 93 39.85 -41.35 0.05
N ALA A 94 38.94 -40.61 -0.61
CA ALA A 94 39.23 -39.95 -1.88
C ALA A 94 40.31 -38.88 -1.72
N VAL A 95 40.27 -38.08 -0.65
CA VAL A 95 41.28 -37.09 -0.30
C VAL A 95 42.63 -37.76 -0.06
N ASP A 96 42.68 -38.89 0.63
CA ASP A 96 43.95 -39.61 0.82
C ASP A 96 44.48 -40.24 -0.47
N LYS A 97 43.60 -40.76 -1.34
CA LYS A 97 43.98 -41.17 -2.70
C LYS A 97 44.49 -40.01 -3.53
N ILE A 98 43.88 -38.82 -3.41
CA ILE A 98 44.35 -37.59 -4.06
C ILE A 98 45.72 -37.22 -3.51
N LYS A 99 45.97 -37.27 -2.20
CA LYS A 99 47.31 -37.01 -1.64
C LYS A 99 48.36 -38.00 -2.15
N GLN A 100 48.00 -39.27 -2.30
CA GLN A 100 48.90 -40.27 -2.89
C GLN A 100 49.15 -40.00 -4.37
N LEU A 101 48.11 -39.67 -5.13
CA LEU A 101 48.22 -39.24 -6.51
C LEU A 101 49.10 -37.99 -6.61
N ASP A 102 48.93 -37.01 -5.72
CA ASP A 102 49.68 -35.77 -5.70
C ASP A 102 51.15 -36.05 -5.37
N ALA A 103 51.45 -36.90 -4.38
CA ALA A 103 52.81 -37.35 -4.10
C ALA A 103 53.46 -38.06 -5.29
N THR A 104 52.71 -38.93 -6.00
CA THR A 104 53.22 -39.58 -7.22
C THR A 104 53.37 -38.60 -8.37
N MET A 105 52.43 -37.68 -8.57
CA MET A 105 52.47 -36.61 -9.56
C MET A 105 53.60 -35.65 -9.27
N GLN A 106 53.93 -35.39 -8.02
CA GLN A 106 55.03 -34.54 -7.60
C GLN A 106 56.36 -35.26 -7.80
N THR A 107 56.42 -36.58 -7.61
CA THR A 107 57.58 -37.40 -7.97
C THR A 107 57.79 -37.45 -9.48
N VAL A 108 56.72 -37.65 -10.25
CA VAL A 108 56.74 -37.64 -11.72
C VAL A 108 57.06 -36.25 -12.23
N SER A 109 56.47 -35.19 -11.66
CA SER A 109 56.77 -33.80 -11.97
C SER A 109 58.22 -33.49 -11.64
N THR A 110 58.77 -33.97 -10.51
CA THR A 110 60.21 -33.81 -10.23
C THR A 110 61.06 -34.50 -11.29
N LYS A 111 60.69 -35.70 -11.77
CA LYS A 111 61.40 -36.38 -12.86
C LYS A 111 61.23 -35.70 -14.22
N VAL A 112 60.04 -35.20 -14.52
CA VAL A 112 59.70 -34.48 -15.76
C VAL A 112 60.31 -33.09 -15.76
N VAL A 113 60.38 -32.42 -14.61
CA VAL A 113 61.13 -31.18 -14.39
C VAL A 113 62.59 -31.47 -14.53
N HIS A 114 63.15 -32.56 -13.98
CA HIS A 114 64.56 -32.88 -14.21
C HIS A 114 64.86 -33.20 -15.69
N LEU A 115 63.94 -33.84 -16.41
CA LEU A 115 64.07 -34.07 -17.87
C LEU A 115 63.86 -32.78 -18.67
N GLY A 116 62.93 -31.94 -18.22
CA GLY A 116 62.60 -30.60 -18.71
C GLY A 116 63.78 -29.67 -18.53
N ASP A 117 64.34 -29.56 -17.33
CA ASP A 117 65.58 -28.88 -16.97
C ASP A 117 66.77 -29.40 -17.79
N GLN A 118 66.86 -30.69 -18.10
CA GLN A 118 67.90 -31.21 -18.99
C GLN A 118 67.69 -30.78 -20.46
N LEU A 119 66.46 -30.77 -20.95
CA LEU A 119 66.13 -30.29 -22.30
C LEU A 119 66.22 -28.77 -22.42
N GLU A 120 65.75 -28.05 -21.41
CA GLU A 120 65.73 -26.59 -21.27
C GLU A 120 67.15 -26.07 -21.00
N SER A 121 67.97 -26.72 -20.18
CA SER A 121 69.38 -26.35 -20.00
C SER A 121 70.21 -26.48 -21.29
N VAL A 122 69.75 -27.24 -22.28
CA VAL A 122 70.39 -27.32 -23.60
C VAL A 122 69.73 -26.37 -24.61
N HIS A 123 68.40 -26.35 -24.67
CA HIS A 123 67.64 -25.59 -25.67
C HIS A 123 67.55 -24.10 -25.32
N GLN A 124 67.35 -23.76 -24.05
CA GLN A 124 67.09 -22.40 -23.59
C GLN A 124 68.34 -21.51 -23.69
N PRO A 125 69.57 -21.95 -23.34
CA PRO A 125 70.75 -21.13 -23.60
C PRO A 125 70.98 -20.91 -25.09
N ARG A 126 70.70 -21.93 -25.92
CA ARG A 126 70.87 -21.84 -27.38
C ARG A 126 69.88 -20.86 -28.01
N GLN A 127 68.61 -20.92 -27.60
CA GLN A 127 67.59 -20.01 -28.08
C GLN A 127 67.78 -18.59 -27.52
N ARG A 128 68.09 -18.45 -26.22
CA ARG A 128 68.47 -17.15 -25.63
C ARG A 128 69.68 -16.54 -26.32
N ALA A 129 70.71 -17.32 -26.66
CA ALA A 129 71.87 -16.83 -27.38
C ALA A 129 71.53 -16.36 -28.80
N HIS A 130 70.65 -17.07 -29.50
CA HIS A 130 70.17 -16.68 -30.84
C HIS A 130 69.31 -15.41 -30.81
N ASP A 131 68.36 -15.32 -29.88
CA ASP A 131 67.49 -14.16 -29.72
C ASP A 131 68.27 -12.94 -29.20
N ALA A 132 69.23 -13.14 -28.29
CA ALA A 132 70.16 -12.10 -27.86
C ALA A 132 71.05 -11.62 -29.01
N LEU A 133 71.55 -12.52 -29.86
CA LEU A 133 72.34 -12.15 -31.03
C LEU A 133 71.53 -11.29 -32.01
N LYS A 134 70.25 -11.63 -32.26
CA LYS A 134 69.34 -10.79 -33.05
C LYS A 134 69.11 -9.42 -32.41
N LEU A 135 68.83 -9.36 -31.11
CA LEU A 135 68.61 -8.10 -30.40
C LEU A 135 69.88 -7.23 -30.41
N ILE A 136 71.07 -7.82 -30.23
CA ILE A 136 72.36 -7.11 -30.28
C ILE A 136 72.62 -6.57 -31.69
N GLN A 137 72.37 -7.36 -32.75
CA GLN A 137 72.53 -6.89 -34.13
C GLN A 137 71.62 -5.71 -34.45
N HIS A 138 70.36 -5.75 -34.02
CA HIS A 138 69.44 -4.63 -34.21
C HIS A 138 69.79 -3.44 -33.30
N PHE A 139 70.27 -3.66 -32.07
CA PHE A 139 70.74 -2.58 -31.19
C PHE A 139 71.98 -1.86 -31.76
N ASP A 140 72.88 -2.60 -32.41
CA ASP A 140 74.04 -2.04 -33.14
C ASP A 140 73.61 -1.15 -34.31
N GLU A 141 72.52 -1.51 -34.99
CA GLU A 141 71.89 -0.67 -36.02
C GLU A 141 71.44 0.68 -35.46
N PHE A 142 70.88 0.71 -34.24
CA PHE A 142 70.50 1.95 -33.53
C PHE A 142 71.68 2.72 -32.93
N LEU A 143 72.85 2.08 -32.74
CA LEU A 143 74.11 2.72 -32.34
C LEU A 143 74.76 3.49 -33.50
N SER A 144 74.56 3.04 -34.73
CA SER A 144 75.13 3.68 -35.93
C SER A 144 74.39 4.98 -36.29
N ASP A 145 75.07 6.11 -36.52
CA ASP A 145 74.46 7.41 -36.89
C ASP A 145 73.78 7.44 -38.29
N GLN A 146 73.66 6.27 -38.94
CA GLN A 146 73.00 6.10 -40.22
C GLN A 146 71.49 5.82 -40.05
N PRO A 147 70.66 6.12 -41.07
CA PRO A 147 69.25 5.69 -41.07
C PRO A 147 69.16 4.15 -40.99
N LEU A 148 68.08 3.66 -40.38
CA LEU A 148 67.80 2.22 -40.27
C LEU A 148 67.69 1.62 -41.68
N ASN A 149 68.41 0.52 -41.91
CA ASN A 149 68.50 -0.14 -43.23
C ASN A 149 67.80 -1.51 -43.24
N SER A 150 67.53 -2.08 -42.07
CA SER A 150 66.83 -3.35 -41.93
C SER A 150 65.39 -3.22 -42.41
N MET A 151 64.99 -4.12 -43.33
CA MET A 151 63.61 -4.21 -43.84
C MET A 151 62.58 -4.35 -42.72
N ILE A 152 62.96 -4.84 -41.55
CA ILE A 152 62.06 -4.95 -40.39
C ILE A 152 61.63 -3.56 -39.90
N PHE A 153 62.48 -2.53 -40.01
CA PHE A 153 62.18 -1.19 -39.52
C PHE A 153 61.74 -0.21 -40.63
N THR A 154 61.97 -0.51 -41.91
CA THR A 154 61.58 0.36 -43.03
C THR A 154 60.35 -0.11 -43.81
N ASP A 155 59.98 -1.39 -43.73
CA ASP A 155 58.86 -1.97 -44.49
C ASP A 155 57.54 -1.85 -43.69
N PRO A 156 56.52 -1.13 -44.20
CA PRO A 156 55.21 -1.03 -43.53
C PRO A 156 54.49 -2.38 -43.43
N ASP A 157 54.76 -3.34 -44.32
CA ASP A 157 54.13 -4.68 -44.27
C ASP A 157 54.68 -5.53 -43.12
N LYS A 158 55.82 -5.16 -42.54
CA LYS A 158 56.47 -5.84 -41.40
C LYS A 158 56.26 -5.13 -40.06
N LEU A 159 55.29 -4.22 -39.98
CA LEU A 159 55.03 -3.43 -38.77
C LEU A 159 54.83 -4.28 -37.50
N LEU A 160 54.13 -5.42 -37.61
CA LEU A 160 53.89 -6.33 -36.47
C LEU A 160 55.18 -7.00 -35.98
N GLU A 161 56.07 -7.40 -36.89
CA GLU A 161 57.39 -7.97 -36.54
C GLU A 161 58.32 -6.89 -35.97
N SER A 162 58.26 -5.67 -36.52
CA SER A 162 58.98 -4.50 -35.99
C SER A 162 58.56 -4.17 -34.57
N ALA A 163 57.28 -4.28 -34.25
CA ALA A 163 56.73 -3.89 -32.96
C ALA A 163 57.26 -4.74 -31.81
N ASP A 164 57.24 -6.07 -31.95
CA ASP A 164 57.77 -7.01 -30.95
C ASP A 164 59.27 -6.78 -30.70
N LEU A 165 60.05 -6.52 -31.76
CA LEU A 165 61.48 -6.22 -31.65
C LEU A 165 61.75 -4.87 -30.99
N VAL A 166 61.03 -3.81 -31.39
CA VAL A 166 61.20 -2.45 -30.84
C VAL A 166 60.77 -2.39 -29.37
N GLN A 167 59.73 -3.13 -28.97
CA GLN A 167 59.30 -3.23 -27.57
C GLN A 167 60.42 -3.84 -26.69
N LYS A 168 61.01 -4.96 -27.15
CA LYS A 168 62.10 -5.65 -26.44
C LYS A 168 63.36 -4.79 -26.36
N LEU A 169 63.73 -4.15 -27.48
CA LEU A 169 64.87 -3.23 -27.54
C LEU A 169 64.65 -2.01 -26.62
N TYR A 170 63.43 -1.46 -26.58
CA TYR A 170 63.10 -0.35 -25.70
C TYR A 170 63.25 -0.75 -24.23
N SER A 171 62.68 -1.89 -23.82
CA SER A 171 62.81 -2.41 -22.44
C SER A 171 64.28 -2.56 -22.03
N ILE A 172 65.09 -3.22 -22.86
CA ILE A 172 66.53 -3.42 -22.62
C ILE A 172 67.28 -2.08 -22.57
N SER A 173 66.94 -1.14 -23.46
CA SER A 173 67.61 0.16 -23.52
C SER A 173 67.44 0.97 -22.23
N GLN A 174 66.33 0.83 -21.52
CA GLN A 174 66.06 1.56 -20.28
C GLN A 174 66.90 1.07 -19.08
N GLU A 175 67.39 -0.17 -19.12
CA GLU A 175 68.24 -0.74 -18.08
C GLU A 175 69.72 -0.31 -18.21
N LEU A 176 70.11 0.26 -19.35
CA LEU A 176 71.49 0.68 -19.64
C LEU A 176 71.83 2.06 -19.04
N SER A 177 73.11 2.28 -18.71
CA SER A 177 73.57 3.53 -18.10
C SER A 177 73.36 4.73 -19.01
N LYS A 178 72.58 5.72 -18.53
CA LYS A 178 72.23 6.95 -19.29
C LYS A 178 73.45 7.75 -19.75
N GLU A 179 74.54 7.75 -18.99
CA GLU A 179 75.76 8.52 -19.29
C GLU A 179 76.45 8.12 -20.60
N LYS A 180 76.25 6.88 -21.08
CA LYS A 180 76.94 6.34 -22.27
C LYS A 180 76.02 6.07 -23.46
N PHE A 181 74.74 5.81 -23.22
CA PHE A 181 73.80 5.33 -24.25
C PHE A 181 72.62 6.27 -24.50
N GLN A 182 72.69 7.52 -24.04
CA GLN A 182 71.59 8.49 -24.14
C GLN A 182 71.09 8.71 -25.58
N ALA A 183 72.00 8.81 -26.56
CA ALA A 183 71.62 9.04 -27.97
C ALA A 183 70.85 7.84 -28.56
N VAL A 184 71.27 6.62 -28.24
CA VAL A 184 70.61 5.38 -28.69
C VAL A 184 69.28 5.17 -27.97
N GLN A 185 69.23 5.42 -26.67
CA GLN A 185 68.00 5.41 -25.88
C GLN A 185 66.96 6.38 -26.46
N ALA A 186 67.37 7.59 -26.85
CA ALA A 186 66.47 8.57 -27.49
C ALA A 186 65.98 8.11 -28.87
N ARG A 187 66.84 7.49 -29.68
CA ARG A 187 66.44 6.95 -31.00
C ARG A 187 65.50 5.75 -30.90
N ILE A 188 65.76 4.82 -29.98
CA ILE A 188 64.88 3.68 -29.73
C ILE A 188 63.55 4.17 -29.14
N ALA A 189 63.55 5.16 -28.24
CA ALA A 189 62.34 5.78 -27.71
C ALA A 189 61.50 6.46 -28.79
N HIS A 190 62.12 7.26 -29.67
CA HIS A 190 61.41 7.88 -30.80
C HIS A 190 60.80 6.82 -31.73
N ARG A 191 61.54 5.74 -32.03
CA ARG A 191 61.02 4.66 -32.87
C ARG A 191 59.90 3.88 -32.17
N TYR A 192 60.00 3.68 -30.85
CA TYR A 192 58.94 3.08 -30.04
C TYR A 192 57.64 3.88 -30.11
N GLU A 193 57.70 5.20 -29.90
CA GLU A 193 56.54 6.09 -30.01
C GLU A 193 55.97 6.12 -31.45
N GLU A 194 56.84 6.12 -32.46
CA GLU A 194 56.41 6.09 -33.86
C GLU A 194 55.71 4.78 -34.23
N VAL A 195 56.27 3.64 -33.84
CA VAL A 195 55.68 2.31 -34.06
C VAL A 195 54.38 2.16 -33.29
N GLU A 196 54.32 2.64 -32.04
CA GLU A 196 53.10 2.66 -31.24
C GLU A 196 51.97 3.45 -31.94
N ARG A 197 52.27 4.65 -32.44
CA ARG A 197 51.30 5.45 -33.21
C ARG A 197 50.84 4.74 -34.48
N LEU A 198 51.77 4.16 -35.23
CA LEU A 198 51.46 3.42 -36.46
C LEU A 198 50.59 2.19 -36.20
N LEU A 199 50.84 1.47 -35.10
CA LEU A 199 50.02 0.34 -34.68
C LEU A 199 48.59 0.77 -34.29
N ILE A 200 48.44 1.91 -33.60
CA ILE A 200 47.11 2.46 -33.28
C ILE A 200 46.36 2.86 -34.56
N ASP A 201 47.05 3.53 -35.50
CA ASP A 201 46.46 3.88 -36.80
C ASP A 201 46.07 2.64 -37.62
N GLU A 202 46.91 1.60 -37.60
CA GLU A 202 46.65 0.34 -38.27
C GLU A 202 45.49 -0.42 -37.62
N PHE A 203 45.35 -0.36 -36.29
CA PHE A 203 44.20 -0.89 -35.58
C PHE A 203 42.89 -0.21 -36.02
N VAL A 204 42.90 1.12 -36.15
CA VAL A 204 41.74 1.90 -36.61
C VAL A 204 41.43 1.60 -38.08
N ARG A 205 42.45 1.42 -38.94
CA ARG A 205 42.26 1.03 -40.35
C ARG A 205 41.71 -0.40 -40.49
N ALA A 206 42.13 -1.30 -39.61
CA ALA A 206 41.71 -2.70 -39.57
C ALA A 206 40.30 -2.91 -38.99
N GLN A 207 39.52 -1.85 -38.76
CA GLN A 207 38.19 -1.90 -38.12
C GLN A 207 37.17 -2.88 -38.72
N ARG A 208 37.34 -3.28 -39.99
CA ARG A 208 36.49 -4.28 -40.67
C ARG A 208 37.01 -5.72 -40.57
N ASP A 209 38.24 -5.91 -40.09
CA ASP A 209 38.93 -7.19 -39.99
C ASP A 209 39.27 -7.49 -38.52
N GLU A 210 38.37 -8.23 -37.87
CA GLU A 210 38.46 -8.58 -36.45
C GLU A 210 39.73 -9.40 -36.13
N LYS A 211 40.23 -10.20 -37.08
CA LYS A 211 41.44 -11.02 -36.87
C LYS A 211 42.68 -10.13 -36.83
N LYS A 212 42.80 -9.21 -37.79
CA LYS A 212 43.92 -8.27 -37.84
C LYS A 212 43.90 -7.33 -36.63
N MET A 213 42.72 -6.88 -36.20
CA MET A 213 42.57 -6.10 -34.96
C MET A 213 43.04 -6.89 -33.74
N ALA A 214 42.71 -8.18 -33.64
CA ALA A 214 43.12 -9.03 -32.53
C ALA A 214 44.66 -9.19 -32.44
N GLU A 215 45.30 -9.40 -33.59
CA GLU A 215 46.77 -9.48 -33.68
C GLU A 215 47.43 -8.15 -33.25
N VAL A 216 46.94 -7.03 -33.78
CA VAL A 216 47.44 -5.69 -33.43
C VAL A 216 47.22 -5.36 -31.95
N ALA A 217 46.03 -5.64 -31.40
CA ALA A 217 45.71 -5.40 -29.99
C ALA A 217 46.55 -6.26 -29.05
N LYS A 218 46.86 -7.50 -29.43
CA LYS A 218 47.73 -8.38 -28.65
C LYS A 218 49.13 -7.79 -28.52
N ILE A 219 49.72 -7.32 -29.63
CA ILE A 219 51.06 -6.71 -29.61
C ILE A 219 51.02 -5.37 -28.86
N LEU A 220 50.03 -4.53 -29.15
CA LEU A 220 49.85 -3.24 -28.47
C LEU A 220 49.64 -3.37 -26.95
N SER A 221 49.16 -4.51 -26.44
CA SER A 221 48.97 -4.71 -25.00
C SER A 221 50.27 -4.66 -24.19
N GLU A 222 51.41 -4.86 -24.85
CA GLU A 222 52.75 -4.73 -24.26
C GLU A 222 53.31 -3.29 -24.33
N PHE A 223 52.56 -2.38 -24.98
CA PHE A 223 52.91 -0.97 -25.14
C PHE A 223 52.18 -0.09 -24.12
N LYS A 224 52.79 1.04 -23.75
CA LYS A 224 52.22 1.97 -22.75
C LYS A 224 50.93 2.63 -23.23
N GLY A 225 50.81 2.86 -24.53
CA GLY A 225 49.68 3.50 -25.21
C GLY A 225 48.51 2.56 -25.53
N TYR A 226 48.51 1.32 -25.04
CA TYR A 226 47.36 0.40 -25.19
C TYR A 226 46.03 1.03 -24.76
N SER A 227 46.04 1.83 -23.70
CA SER A 227 44.86 2.54 -23.20
C SER A 227 44.23 3.46 -24.26
N HIS A 228 45.04 4.16 -25.06
CA HIS A 228 44.59 5.03 -26.15
C HIS A 228 43.96 4.23 -27.30
N CYS A 229 44.48 3.05 -27.61
CA CYS A 229 43.87 2.14 -28.59
C CYS A 229 42.45 1.75 -28.15
N VAL A 230 42.29 1.39 -26.88
CA VAL A 230 40.98 1.09 -26.29
C VAL A 230 40.07 2.32 -26.32
N ASP A 231 40.58 3.51 -25.98
CA ASP A 231 39.80 4.77 -26.05
C ASP A 231 39.25 5.03 -27.46
N ARG A 232 40.10 4.95 -28.49
CA ARG A 232 39.69 5.14 -29.89
C ARG A 232 38.64 4.14 -30.34
N TYR A 233 38.74 2.89 -29.88
CA TYR A 233 37.75 1.87 -30.20
C TYR A 233 36.40 2.13 -29.50
N VAL A 234 36.44 2.53 -28.22
CA VAL A 234 35.24 2.92 -27.47
C VAL A 234 34.57 4.14 -28.10
N GLU A 235 35.34 5.18 -28.44
CA GLU A 235 34.85 6.38 -29.14
C GLU A 235 34.17 6.03 -30.48
N TYR A 236 34.78 5.13 -31.26
CA TYR A 236 34.17 4.63 -32.47
C TYR A 236 32.83 3.95 -32.20
N ILE A 237 32.78 3.02 -31.24
CA ILE A 237 31.53 2.33 -30.89
C ILE A 237 30.48 3.35 -30.45
N GLN A 238 30.85 4.37 -29.68
CA GLN A 238 29.95 5.44 -29.27
C GLN A 238 29.47 6.33 -30.43
N SER A 239 30.29 6.51 -31.48
CA SER A 239 29.88 7.25 -32.68
C SER A 239 28.78 6.53 -33.47
N LEU A 240 28.63 5.22 -33.29
CA LEU A 240 27.54 4.41 -33.87
C LEU A 240 26.21 4.56 -33.11
N PHE A 241 26.22 5.25 -31.97
CA PHE A 241 25.01 5.54 -31.21
C PHE A 241 24.11 6.49 -32.00
N ARG A 242 22.90 6.05 -32.37
CA ARG A 242 21.98 6.89 -33.14
C ARG A 242 21.47 8.02 -32.26
N THR A 243 21.65 9.24 -32.75
CA THR A 243 21.07 10.42 -32.13
C THR A 243 19.60 10.50 -32.55
N GLY A 244 18.68 10.40 -31.57
CA GLY A 244 17.23 10.50 -31.80
C GLY A 244 16.41 9.21 -31.73
N SER A 245 16.94 8.12 -31.15
CA SER A 245 16.11 6.95 -30.80
C SER A 245 15.06 7.33 -29.74
N ASP A 246 13.82 6.86 -29.90
CA ASP A 246 12.75 7.00 -28.89
C ASP A 246 13.12 6.34 -27.56
N ASP A 247 14.03 5.34 -27.58
CA ASP A 247 14.56 4.68 -26.38
C ASP A 247 16.09 4.61 -26.42
N VAL A 248 16.70 5.59 -25.76
CA VAL A 248 18.16 5.74 -25.62
C VAL A 248 18.75 4.61 -24.75
N TYR A 249 17.98 4.05 -23.81
CA TYR A 249 18.44 2.99 -22.91
C TYR A 249 18.50 1.64 -23.64
N ALA A 250 17.48 1.31 -24.42
CA ALA A 250 17.48 0.12 -25.26
C ALA A 250 18.60 0.16 -26.30
N GLU A 251 18.86 1.32 -26.89
CA GLU A 251 19.97 1.48 -27.83
C GLU A 251 21.34 1.25 -27.17
N ALA A 252 21.55 1.80 -25.97
CA ALA A 252 22.77 1.55 -25.19
C ALA A 252 22.97 0.04 -24.93
N LEU A 253 21.91 -0.67 -24.54
CA LEU A 253 21.95 -2.11 -24.31
C LEU A 253 22.29 -2.90 -25.58
N GLN A 254 21.63 -2.58 -26.72
CA GLN A 254 21.88 -3.24 -27.99
C GLN A 254 23.31 -3.03 -28.48
N LEU A 255 23.84 -1.82 -28.30
CA LEU A 255 25.18 -1.47 -28.71
C LEU A 255 26.25 -2.24 -27.91
N VAL A 256 26.05 -2.41 -26.60
CA VAL A 256 26.90 -3.30 -25.78
C VAL A 256 26.74 -4.76 -26.22
N ARG A 257 25.51 -5.25 -26.42
CA ARG A 257 25.23 -6.64 -26.81
C ARG A 257 25.86 -7.03 -28.14
N ASN A 258 25.78 -6.15 -29.13
CA ASN A 258 26.30 -6.38 -30.49
C ASN A 258 27.84 -6.38 -30.53
N HIS A 259 28.49 -5.59 -29.67
CA HIS A 259 29.95 -5.45 -29.67
C HIS A 259 30.64 -6.33 -28.62
N LYS A 260 29.90 -6.93 -27.68
CA LYS A 260 30.47 -7.80 -26.64
C LYS A 260 31.29 -8.96 -27.23
N SER A 261 30.69 -9.75 -28.12
CA SER A 261 31.38 -10.90 -28.74
C SER A 261 32.59 -10.48 -29.58
N LYS A 262 32.51 -9.31 -30.21
CA LYS A 262 33.63 -8.72 -30.96
C LYS A 262 34.77 -8.29 -30.05
N ILE A 263 34.46 -7.66 -28.92
CA ILE A 263 35.45 -7.26 -27.92
C ILE A 263 36.15 -8.49 -27.32
N GLU A 264 35.41 -9.57 -27.06
CA GLU A 264 35.95 -10.85 -26.59
C GLU A 264 36.90 -11.50 -27.60
N ALA A 265 36.67 -11.30 -28.91
CA ALA A 265 37.55 -11.81 -29.96
C ALA A 265 38.79 -10.94 -30.21
N ILE A 266 38.68 -9.61 -30.02
CA ILE A 266 39.74 -8.65 -30.39
C ILE A 266 40.72 -8.40 -29.24
N PHE A 267 40.27 -8.26 -28.00
CA PHE A 267 41.12 -7.74 -26.93
C PHE A 267 41.62 -8.83 -25.97
N PRO A 268 42.89 -8.76 -25.51
CA PRO A 268 43.41 -9.66 -24.48
C PRO A 268 42.69 -9.55 -23.12
N SER A 269 42.13 -8.38 -22.82
CA SER A 269 41.39 -8.09 -21.58
C SER A 269 39.96 -7.59 -21.86
N PRO A 270 39.04 -8.46 -22.31
CA PRO A 270 37.70 -8.05 -22.76
C PRO A 270 36.90 -7.32 -21.69
N THR A 271 36.93 -7.80 -20.44
CA THR A 271 36.16 -7.21 -19.33
C THR A 271 36.49 -5.74 -19.09
N ALA A 272 37.78 -5.37 -19.15
CA ALA A 272 38.21 -3.99 -18.95
C ALA A 272 37.73 -3.07 -20.07
N VAL A 273 37.72 -3.55 -21.32
CA VAL A 273 37.24 -2.79 -22.48
C VAL A 273 35.73 -2.60 -22.42
N ILE A 274 34.96 -3.64 -22.05
CA ILE A 274 33.51 -3.53 -21.94
C ILE A 274 33.12 -2.62 -20.76
N GLN A 275 33.81 -2.70 -19.61
CA GLN A 275 33.62 -1.77 -18.50
C GLN A 275 33.88 -0.31 -18.93
N LYS A 276 34.96 -0.08 -19.70
CA LYS A 276 35.28 1.26 -20.23
C LYS A 276 34.22 1.77 -21.22
N LEU A 277 33.67 0.89 -22.07
CA LEU A 277 32.55 1.21 -22.95
C LEU A 277 31.30 1.62 -22.16
N ILE A 278 30.92 0.84 -21.14
CA ILE A 278 29.76 1.16 -20.29
C ILE A 278 29.98 2.47 -19.56
N LEU A 279 31.15 2.68 -18.96
CA LEU A 279 31.50 3.93 -18.27
C LEU A 279 31.31 5.13 -19.22
N SER A 280 31.77 5.03 -20.46
CA SER A 280 31.65 6.11 -21.44
C SER A 280 30.19 6.34 -21.87
N LEU A 281 29.38 5.28 -22.02
CA LEU A 281 27.95 5.42 -22.31
C LEU A 281 27.18 6.11 -21.17
N TYR A 282 27.48 5.75 -19.91
CA TYR A 282 26.84 6.33 -18.73
C TYR A 282 27.23 7.78 -18.53
N THR A 283 28.54 8.08 -18.60
CA THR A 283 29.05 9.44 -18.32
C THR A 283 28.87 10.42 -19.47
N GLY A 284 28.74 9.93 -20.71
CA GLY A 284 28.42 10.71 -21.90
C GLY A 284 26.94 10.69 -22.23
N LYS A 285 26.53 9.76 -23.11
CA LYS A 285 25.21 9.76 -23.77
C LYS A 285 24.04 9.71 -22.80
N LEU A 286 24.05 8.79 -21.82
CA LEU A 286 22.92 8.63 -20.90
C LEU A 286 22.79 9.83 -19.96
N LYS A 287 23.90 10.31 -19.41
CA LYS A 287 23.91 11.51 -18.54
C LYS A 287 23.45 12.76 -19.28
N GLU A 288 23.89 12.98 -20.52
CA GLU A 288 23.45 14.11 -21.35
C GLU A 288 21.95 14.04 -21.66
N HIS A 289 21.44 12.86 -22.02
CA HIS A 289 20.02 12.65 -22.29
C HIS A 289 19.15 12.94 -21.05
N ILE A 290 19.52 12.39 -19.89
CA ILE A 290 18.82 12.62 -18.62
C ILE A 290 18.86 14.10 -18.24
N TYR A 291 20.03 14.73 -18.37
CA TYR A 291 20.18 16.16 -18.09
C TYR A 291 19.28 17.02 -18.99
N ALA A 292 19.23 16.75 -20.29
CA ALA A 292 18.36 17.47 -21.22
C ALA A 292 16.88 17.28 -20.85
N LYS A 293 16.41 16.03 -20.66
CA LYS A 293 15.01 15.73 -20.30
C LYS A 293 14.59 16.44 -19.01
N LEU A 294 15.43 16.39 -17.97
CA LEU A 294 15.11 17.01 -16.68
C LEU A 294 15.19 18.54 -16.71
N ARG A 295 16.11 19.09 -17.51
CA ARG A 295 16.24 20.53 -17.69
C ARG A 295 15.03 21.11 -18.41
N ASP A 296 14.56 20.46 -19.47
CA ASP A 296 13.39 20.92 -20.22
C ASP A 296 12.15 21.05 -19.33
N SER A 297 11.95 20.10 -18.40
CA SER A 297 10.88 20.18 -17.39
C SER A 297 11.09 21.29 -16.37
N LYS A 298 12.34 21.56 -15.95
CA LYS A 298 12.64 22.69 -15.04
C LYS A 298 12.45 24.04 -15.72
N ASP A 299 12.88 24.17 -16.97
CA ASP A 299 12.82 25.41 -17.75
C ASP A 299 11.36 25.76 -18.15
N SER A 300 10.50 24.76 -18.34
CA SER A 300 9.06 24.95 -18.59
C SER A 300 8.24 25.27 -17.34
N GLY A 301 8.81 25.11 -16.14
CA GLY A 301 8.12 25.27 -14.85
C GLY A 301 7.23 24.08 -14.47
N ASP A 302 7.29 22.97 -15.23
CA ASP A 302 6.52 21.75 -14.97
C ASP A 302 7.19 20.89 -13.88
N ARG A 303 6.83 21.18 -12.63
CA ARG A 303 7.32 20.44 -11.46
C ARG A 303 6.89 18.97 -11.46
N GLU A 304 5.68 18.66 -11.96
CA GLU A 304 5.17 17.30 -12.03
C GLU A 304 5.97 16.50 -13.06
N GLY A 305 6.10 17.04 -14.28
CA GLY A 305 6.88 16.42 -15.35
C GLY A 305 8.35 16.24 -14.99
N TYR A 306 8.93 17.11 -14.17
CA TYR A 306 10.28 16.91 -13.63
C TYR A 306 10.35 15.69 -12.69
N LEU A 307 9.46 15.59 -11.69
CA LEU A 307 9.47 14.49 -10.72
C LEU A 307 9.16 13.13 -11.38
N VAL A 308 8.18 13.11 -12.29
CA VAL A 308 7.84 11.94 -13.10
C VAL A 308 9.02 11.57 -14.01
N GLY A 309 9.58 12.54 -14.72
CA GLY A 309 10.74 12.34 -15.60
C GLY A 309 11.96 11.80 -14.87
N LEU A 310 12.20 12.24 -13.62
CA LEU A 310 13.27 11.74 -12.75
C LEU A 310 13.04 10.27 -12.36
N ALA A 311 11.83 9.94 -11.89
CA ALA A 311 11.45 8.58 -11.52
C ALA A 311 11.55 7.60 -12.69
N GLU A 312 11.06 8.01 -13.86
CA GLU A 312 11.16 7.23 -15.10
C GLU A 312 12.61 7.00 -15.52
N SER A 313 13.43 8.07 -15.54
CA SER A 313 14.83 7.99 -15.96
C SER A 313 15.64 7.09 -15.03
N TYR A 314 15.39 7.18 -13.72
CA TYR A 314 16.01 6.32 -12.72
C TYR A 314 15.59 4.86 -12.89
N SER A 315 14.29 4.59 -13.04
CA SER A 315 13.76 3.24 -13.27
C SER A 315 14.29 2.60 -14.56
N SER A 316 14.41 3.38 -15.64
CA SER A 316 14.98 2.93 -16.90
C SER A 316 16.47 2.58 -16.77
N ILE A 317 17.25 3.35 -16.01
CA ILE A 317 18.64 3.01 -15.71
C ILE A 317 18.75 1.75 -14.85
N LEU A 318 17.90 1.57 -13.85
CA LEU A 318 17.89 0.35 -13.04
C LEU A 318 17.53 -0.89 -13.87
N ARG A 319 16.58 -0.75 -14.82
CA ARG A 319 16.25 -1.81 -15.77
C ARG A 319 17.44 -2.13 -16.68
N LEU A 320 18.09 -1.11 -17.23
CA LEU A 320 19.31 -1.25 -18.02
C LEU A 320 20.42 -1.95 -17.23
N ASN A 321 20.63 -1.59 -15.97
CA ASN A 321 21.62 -2.24 -15.10
C ASN A 321 21.33 -3.74 -14.97
N LYS A 322 20.08 -4.10 -14.68
CA LYS A 322 19.67 -5.50 -14.57
C LYS A 322 19.92 -6.27 -15.86
N ASP A 323 19.60 -5.67 -17.00
CA ASP A 323 19.85 -6.29 -18.32
C ASP A 323 21.36 -6.42 -18.61
N LEU A 324 22.18 -5.44 -18.23
CA LEU A 324 23.64 -5.49 -18.35
C LEU A 324 24.27 -6.52 -17.41
N GLU A 325 23.71 -6.74 -16.21
CA GLU A 325 24.13 -7.80 -15.29
C GLU A 325 23.93 -9.19 -15.90
N THR A 326 22.83 -9.41 -16.65
CA THR A 326 22.60 -10.69 -17.36
C THR A 326 23.66 -10.96 -18.44
N LEU A 327 24.30 -9.91 -18.95
CA LEU A 327 25.38 -10.01 -19.92
C LEU A 327 26.74 -10.26 -19.25
N HIS A 328 26.83 -10.48 -17.94
CA HIS A 328 28.08 -10.77 -17.21
C HIS A 328 29.22 -9.79 -17.54
N VAL A 329 28.90 -8.50 -17.60
CA VAL A 329 29.81 -7.47 -18.12
C VAL A 329 30.92 -7.09 -17.13
N SER A 330 30.73 -7.34 -15.84
CA SER A 330 31.69 -7.02 -14.78
C SER A 330 31.71 -8.12 -13.73
N SER A 331 32.88 -8.37 -13.15
CA SER A 331 33.04 -9.20 -11.95
C SER A 331 32.73 -8.43 -10.66
N ASP A 332 32.81 -7.10 -10.71
CA ASP A 332 32.47 -6.22 -9.59
C ASP A 332 30.97 -5.88 -9.60
N ALA A 333 30.27 -6.30 -8.55
CA ALA A 333 28.84 -6.06 -8.34
C ALA A 333 28.52 -4.58 -8.05
N LEU A 334 29.49 -3.76 -7.64
CA LEU A 334 29.30 -2.35 -7.32
C LEU A 334 29.53 -1.41 -8.51
N PHE A 335 29.99 -1.93 -9.64
CA PHE A 335 30.34 -1.10 -10.80
C PHE A 335 29.14 -0.31 -11.33
N LEU A 336 28.03 -0.99 -11.66
CA LEU A 336 26.84 -0.36 -12.22
C LEU A 336 26.11 0.54 -11.21
N SER A 337 26.09 0.16 -9.93
CA SER A 337 25.51 0.99 -8.88
C SER A 337 26.31 2.28 -8.68
N THR A 338 27.65 2.23 -8.74
CA THR A 338 28.51 3.41 -8.67
C THR A 338 28.29 4.36 -9.86
N LEU A 339 28.12 3.81 -11.08
CA LEU A 339 27.80 4.61 -12.25
C LEU A 339 26.44 5.28 -12.14
N THR A 340 25.42 4.54 -11.69
CA THR A 340 24.08 5.08 -11.45
C THR A 340 24.14 6.24 -10.45
N ARG A 341 24.85 6.03 -9.35
CA ARG A 341 25.07 7.04 -8.31
C ARG A 341 25.72 8.32 -8.86
N SER A 342 26.71 8.17 -9.75
CA SER A 342 27.39 9.31 -10.38
C SER A 342 26.49 10.20 -11.25
N ILE A 343 25.38 9.66 -11.76
CA ILE A 343 24.39 10.39 -12.54
C ILE A 343 23.33 11.01 -11.62
N PHE A 344 22.85 10.27 -10.62
CA PHE A 344 21.64 10.63 -9.88
C PHE A 344 21.84 11.31 -8.52
N ASP A 345 23.01 11.23 -7.88
CA ASP A 345 23.22 11.74 -6.50
C ASP A 345 22.74 13.17 -6.27
N ARG A 346 23.00 14.07 -7.22
CA ARG A 346 22.60 15.48 -7.11
C ARG A 346 21.07 15.67 -7.19
N TYR A 347 20.38 14.82 -7.92
CA TYR A 347 18.93 14.86 -8.04
C TYR A 347 18.26 14.20 -6.83
N LEU A 348 18.76 13.04 -6.40
CA LEU A 348 18.20 12.30 -5.26
C LEU A 348 18.36 13.05 -3.94
N SER A 349 19.46 13.79 -3.76
CA SER A 349 19.69 14.61 -2.56
C SER A 349 18.72 15.79 -2.39
N THR A 350 18.08 16.25 -3.48
CA THR A 350 17.10 17.35 -3.45
C THR A 350 15.65 16.88 -3.66
N TYR A 351 15.47 15.64 -4.13
CA TYR A 351 14.18 15.04 -4.43
C TYR A 351 13.19 15.15 -3.28
N GLN A 352 13.57 14.75 -2.06
CA GLN A 352 12.64 14.69 -0.93
C GLN A 352 12.01 16.06 -0.62
N SER A 353 12.79 17.14 -0.68
CA SER A 353 12.25 18.50 -0.50
C SER A 353 11.40 18.93 -1.68
N GLU A 354 11.85 18.70 -2.92
CA GLU A 354 11.13 19.12 -4.12
C GLU A 354 9.76 18.41 -4.24
N GLU A 355 9.69 17.14 -3.85
CA GLU A 355 8.46 16.32 -3.82
C GLU A 355 7.45 16.85 -2.78
N LEU A 356 7.89 17.12 -1.55
CA LEU A 356 7.01 17.64 -0.50
C LEU A 356 6.49 19.04 -0.83
N ASP A 357 7.34 19.91 -1.40
CA ASP A 357 6.96 21.25 -1.84
C ASP A 357 5.96 21.22 -2.99
N TYR A 358 6.16 20.33 -3.96
CA TYR A 358 5.21 20.08 -5.04
C TYR A 358 3.86 19.61 -4.48
N LEU A 359 3.87 18.58 -3.64
CA LEU A 359 2.66 17.98 -3.10
C LEU A 359 1.86 18.96 -2.24
N HIS A 360 2.54 19.76 -1.41
CA HIS A 360 1.91 20.86 -0.67
C HIS A 360 1.21 21.85 -1.60
N ALA A 361 1.89 22.31 -2.65
CA ALA A 361 1.34 23.28 -3.59
C ALA A 361 0.14 22.72 -4.37
N GLN A 362 0.22 21.47 -4.83
CA GLN A 362 -0.86 20.83 -5.58
C GLN A 362 -2.09 20.58 -4.71
N CYS A 363 -1.94 19.98 -3.53
CA CYS A 363 -3.07 19.73 -2.63
C CYS A 363 -3.74 21.06 -2.21
N ALA A 364 -2.95 22.10 -1.94
CA ALA A 364 -3.49 23.43 -1.64
C ALA A 364 -4.27 24.02 -2.83
N SER A 365 -3.73 23.93 -4.05
CA SER A 365 -4.38 24.41 -5.28
C SER A 365 -5.70 23.69 -5.56
N ILE A 366 -5.74 22.36 -5.39
CA ILE A 366 -6.95 21.55 -5.56
C ILE A 366 -8.05 22.02 -4.59
N LEU A 367 -7.72 22.18 -3.31
CA LEU A 367 -8.68 22.65 -2.31
C LEU A 367 -9.12 24.10 -2.58
N GLN A 368 -8.18 24.98 -2.92
CA GLN A 368 -8.49 26.37 -3.21
C GLN A 368 -9.47 26.48 -4.38
N ARG A 369 -9.21 25.78 -5.49
CA ARG A 369 -10.11 25.73 -6.64
C ARG A 369 -11.50 25.21 -6.27
N PHE A 370 -11.58 24.21 -5.39
CA PHE A 370 -12.85 23.69 -4.89
C PHE A 370 -13.62 24.74 -4.07
N TYR A 371 -13.00 25.34 -3.05
CA TYR A 371 -13.67 26.33 -2.21
C TYR A 371 -14.03 27.61 -2.97
N ASP A 372 -13.20 28.04 -3.92
CA ASP A 372 -13.50 29.16 -4.82
C ASP A 372 -14.71 28.85 -5.72
N SER A 373 -14.81 27.62 -6.24
CA SER A 373 -15.98 27.18 -7.04
C SER A 373 -17.28 27.22 -6.23
N LYS A 374 -17.19 27.00 -4.91
CA LYS A 374 -18.30 27.09 -3.97
C LYS A 374 -18.49 28.49 -3.38
N LYS A 375 -17.67 29.47 -3.78
CA LYS A 375 -17.64 30.84 -3.25
C LYS A 375 -17.54 30.88 -1.72
N HIS A 376 -16.77 29.95 -1.15
CA HIS A 376 -16.62 29.79 0.29
C HIS A 376 -15.24 30.20 0.74
N VAL A 377 -15.19 31.01 1.80
CA VAL A 377 -13.93 31.38 2.44
C VAL A 377 -13.86 30.64 3.77
N LYS A 378 -12.78 29.87 3.96
CA LYS A 378 -12.57 29.11 5.19
C LYS A 378 -12.61 30.04 6.41
N LYS A 379 -13.51 29.77 7.35
CA LYS A 379 -13.58 30.45 8.64
C LYS A 379 -12.82 29.62 9.67
N GLN A 380 -12.13 30.28 10.60
CA GLN A 380 -11.52 29.55 11.72
C GLN A 380 -12.62 29.16 12.71
N ILE A 381 -13.07 27.91 12.65
CA ILE A 381 -14.06 27.35 13.56
C ILE A 381 -13.29 26.89 14.80
N GLN A 382 -13.30 27.68 15.87
CA GLN A 382 -12.71 27.25 17.15
C GLN A 382 -13.72 26.38 17.89
N SER A 383 -13.45 25.07 17.96
CA SER A 383 -14.23 24.10 18.73
C SER A 383 -13.85 24.18 20.22
N GLY A 384 -14.68 24.81 21.03
CA GLY A 384 -14.52 24.85 22.49
C GLY A 384 -15.86 25.04 23.20
N GLY A 385 -16.00 24.49 24.42
CA GLY A 385 -17.28 24.47 25.15
C GLY A 385 -17.90 25.86 25.42
N LEU A 386 -17.08 26.91 25.48
CA LEU A 386 -17.57 28.29 25.61
C LEU A 386 -18.21 28.82 24.31
N GLN A 387 -17.74 28.33 23.16
CA GLN A 387 -18.26 28.70 21.85
C GLN A 387 -19.55 27.95 21.51
N GLU A 388 -19.74 26.72 22.02
CA GLU A 388 -21.04 26.03 21.94
C GLU A 388 -22.12 26.80 22.69
N LEU A 389 -21.78 27.31 23.88
CA LEU A 389 -22.68 28.17 24.66
C LEU A 389 -22.96 29.50 23.93
N LYS A 390 -21.93 30.09 23.33
CA LYS A 390 -22.08 31.30 22.50
C LYS A 390 -22.92 31.03 21.24
N ARG A 391 -22.76 29.88 20.60
CA ARG A 391 -23.53 29.43 19.44
C ARG A 391 -24.98 29.17 19.81
N ASP A 392 -25.26 28.51 20.93
CA ASP A 392 -26.63 28.25 21.37
C ASP A 392 -27.35 29.55 21.76
N VAL A 393 -26.62 30.53 22.33
CA VAL A 393 -27.12 31.89 22.54
C VAL A 393 -27.32 32.63 21.21
N GLN A 394 -26.39 32.49 20.27
CA GLN A 394 -26.41 33.19 18.98
C GLN A 394 -27.43 32.59 18.00
N ALA A 395 -27.65 31.29 18.00
CA ALA A 395 -28.69 30.59 17.22
C ALA A 395 -30.10 30.80 17.79
N ARG A 396 -30.22 31.18 19.06
CA ARG A 396 -31.46 31.73 19.64
C ARG A 396 -31.74 33.17 19.22
N LEU A 397 -30.72 33.90 18.73
CA LEU A 397 -30.77 35.33 18.35
C LEU A 397 -30.65 35.58 16.83
N LEU A 398 -30.09 34.66 16.05
CA LEU A 398 -29.80 34.76 14.61
C LEU A 398 -30.17 33.45 13.88
N THR A 399 -30.49 33.56 12.60
CA THR A 399 -30.74 32.42 11.70
C THR A 399 -29.47 31.58 11.53
N VAL A 400 -29.57 30.27 11.71
CA VAL A 400 -28.50 29.31 11.43
C VAL A 400 -28.04 29.47 9.97
N GLU A 401 -26.76 29.75 9.73
CA GLU A 401 -26.19 29.81 8.37
C GLU A 401 -26.11 28.39 7.80
N THR A 402 -27.11 27.98 7.00
CA THR A 402 -27.16 26.63 6.41
C THR A 402 -26.47 26.53 5.04
N TYR A 403 -25.86 27.61 4.53
CA TYR A 403 -25.19 27.67 3.21
C TYR A 403 -25.99 27.00 2.07
N GLY A 404 -27.32 27.04 2.13
CA GLY A 404 -28.20 26.39 1.14
C GLY A 404 -28.19 24.86 1.15
N GLY A 405 -27.65 24.20 2.18
CA GLY A 405 -27.56 22.73 2.27
C GLY A 405 -26.32 22.14 1.60
N GLU A 406 -25.34 22.97 1.21
CA GLU A 406 -24.06 22.52 0.67
C GLU A 406 -23.25 21.78 1.75
N THR A 407 -22.79 20.57 1.43
CA THR A 407 -22.03 19.72 2.37
C THR A 407 -20.56 20.12 2.46
N PHE A 408 -20.04 20.82 1.46
CA PHE A 408 -18.61 21.12 1.27
C PHE A 408 -17.71 19.87 1.22
N LEU A 409 -18.31 18.70 1.05
CA LEU A 409 -17.61 17.44 0.80
C LEU A 409 -17.67 17.12 -0.70
N SER A 410 -16.54 16.67 -1.23
CA SER A 410 -16.41 16.27 -2.64
C SER A 410 -15.51 15.05 -2.73
N GLU A 411 -16.06 13.99 -3.32
CA GLU A 411 -15.34 12.75 -3.61
C GLU A 411 -14.28 12.98 -4.70
N ASP A 412 -14.55 13.81 -5.72
CA ASP A 412 -13.58 14.14 -6.78
C ASP A 412 -12.32 14.83 -6.22
N VAL A 413 -12.50 15.75 -5.27
CA VAL A 413 -11.40 16.40 -4.55
C VAL A 413 -10.59 15.38 -3.76
N ALA A 414 -11.28 14.48 -3.06
CA ALA A 414 -10.61 13.42 -2.31
C ALA A 414 -9.82 12.49 -3.23
N ILE A 415 -10.41 12.01 -4.32
CA ILE A 415 -9.76 11.15 -5.32
C ILE A 415 -8.54 11.86 -5.91
N SER A 416 -8.64 13.14 -6.24
CA SER A 416 -7.51 13.92 -6.77
C SER A 416 -6.35 13.99 -5.78
N ILE A 417 -6.61 14.32 -4.50
CA ILE A 417 -5.57 14.37 -3.46
C ILE A 417 -4.99 12.97 -3.17
N LEU A 418 -5.83 11.94 -3.14
CA LEU A 418 -5.39 10.55 -2.95
C LEU A 418 -4.51 10.10 -4.12
N GLN A 419 -4.82 10.50 -5.36
CA GLN A 419 -4.01 10.17 -6.53
C GLN A 419 -2.63 10.86 -6.49
N GLU A 420 -2.57 12.15 -6.16
CA GLU A 420 -1.30 12.87 -6.02
C GLU A 420 -0.40 12.25 -4.95
N THR A 421 -0.98 11.95 -3.78
CA THR A 421 -0.24 11.33 -2.68
C THR A 421 0.17 9.90 -2.99
N LYS A 422 -0.66 9.12 -3.70
CA LYS A 422 -0.31 7.78 -4.20
C LYS A 422 0.88 7.82 -5.15
N ASN A 423 0.89 8.78 -6.08
CA ASN A 423 2.01 8.98 -6.99
C ASN A 423 3.29 9.33 -6.22
N ALA A 424 3.20 10.17 -5.18
CA ALA A 424 4.32 10.50 -4.30
C ALA A 424 4.85 9.28 -3.52
N PHE A 425 3.97 8.43 -2.96
CA PHE A 425 4.38 7.19 -2.28
C PHE A 425 5.12 6.23 -3.24
N ASN A 426 4.61 6.10 -4.47
CA ASN A 426 5.27 5.29 -5.49
C ASN A 426 6.66 5.82 -5.83
N ARG A 427 6.80 7.13 -6.07
CA ARG A 427 8.11 7.77 -6.32
C ARG A 427 9.04 7.64 -5.11
N ALA A 428 8.54 7.80 -3.89
CA ALA A 428 9.31 7.65 -2.65
C ALA A 428 9.95 6.25 -2.57
N SER A 429 9.19 5.19 -2.86
CA SER A 429 9.71 3.82 -2.85
C SER A 429 10.79 3.55 -3.91
N GLN A 430 10.82 4.34 -4.99
CA GLN A 430 11.75 4.18 -6.10
C GLN A 430 13.01 5.04 -5.92
N LEU A 431 12.84 6.31 -5.52
CA LEU A 431 13.89 7.34 -5.54
C LEU A 431 14.59 7.53 -4.19
N CYS A 432 13.94 7.23 -3.06
CA CYS A 432 14.58 7.35 -1.76
C CYS A 432 15.51 6.16 -1.47
N GLU A 433 16.52 6.41 -0.64
CA GLU A 433 17.28 5.33 -0.03
C GLU A 433 16.37 4.49 0.88
N LYS A 434 16.60 3.17 0.92
CA LYS A 434 15.74 2.22 1.66
C LYS A 434 15.55 2.57 3.14
N LEU A 435 16.56 3.17 3.78
CA LEU A 435 16.51 3.58 5.18
C LEU A 435 15.67 4.84 5.40
N GLU A 436 15.54 5.69 4.38
CA GLU A 436 14.81 6.96 4.46
C GLU A 436 13.36 6.87 3.99
N VAL A 437 13.02 5.84 3.19
CA VAL A 437 11.65 5.57 2.70
C VAL A 437 10.59 5.68 3.80
N PRO A 438 10.75 5.06 4.99
CA PRO A 438 9.71 5.13 6.02
C PRO A 438 9.48 6.56 6.53
N LYS A 439 10.57 7.31 6.77
CA LYS A 439 10.48 8.67 7.29
C LYS A 439 9.88 9.62 6.26
N HIS A 440 10.27 9.47 4.99
CA HIS A 440 9.70 10.27 3.92
C HIS A 440 8.22 9.93 3.68
N SER A 441 7.83 8.66 3.80
CA SER A 441 6.43 8.23 3.73
C SER A 441 5.57 8.81 4.87
N GLU A 442 6.12 8.93 6.09
CA GLU A 442 5.46 9.67 7.18
C GLU A 442 5.19 11.13 6.79
N ASN A 443 6.18 11.82 6.18
CA ASN A 443 6.00 13.21 5.76
C ASN A 443 4.92 13.37 4.67
N ILE A 444 4.85 12.45 3.70
CA ILE A 444 3.80 12.44 2.67
C ILE A 444 2.42 12.20 3.31
N LEU A 445 2.33 11.28 4.27
CA LEU A 445 1.09 11.06 5.03
C LEU A 445 0.66 12.30 5.81
N ASP A 446 1.60 13.04 6.40
CA ASP A 446 1.30 14.28 7.12
C ASP A 446 0.68 15.33 6.19
N ILE A 447 1.14 15.40 4.94
CA ILE A 447 0.54 16.25 3.91
C ILE A 447 -0.87 15.77 3.56
N LEU A 448 -1.06 14.47 3.35
CA LEU A 448 -2.37 13.88 3.09
C LEU A 448 -3.37 14.20 4.21
N LEU A 449 -2.99 13.98 5.47
CA LEU A 449 -3.84 14.27 6.63
C LEU A 449 -4.08 15.78 6.80
N LYS A 450 -3.10 16.63 6.50
CA LYS A 450 -3.31 18.08 6.54
C LYS A 450 -4.40 18.51 5.56
N TYR A 451 -4.31 18.10 4.29
CA TYR A 451 -5.21 18.62 3.26
C TYR A 451 -6.53 17.86 3.17
N LEU A 452 -6.50 16.53 3.13
CA LEU A 452 -7.72 15.75 2.98
C LEU A 452 -8.48 15.63 4.31
N HIS A 453 -7.78 15.34 5.41
CA HIS A 453 -8.44 15.21 6.72
C HIS A 453 -8.74 16.58 7.33
N ASN A 454 -7.75 17.39 7.72
CA ASN A 454 -8.01 18.62 8.50
C ASN A 454 -8.73 19.70 7.67
N GLU A 455 -8.24 19.96 6.45
CA GLU A 455 -8.66 21.09 5.64
C GLU A 455 -9.88 20.84 4.75
N HIS A 456 -10.32 19.59 4.61
CA HIS A 456 -11.48 19.19 3.83
C HIS A 456 -12.51 18.48 4.68
N LEU A 457 -12.24 17.25 5.13
CA LEU A 457 -13.20 16.45 5.91
C LEU A 457 -13.58 17.11 7.23
N ASP A 458 -12.59 17.38 8.08
CA ASP A 458 -12.80 17.87 9.44
C ASP A 458 -13.49 19.23 9.44
N TYR A 459 -13.01 20.14 8.59
CA TYR A 459 -13.62 21.45 8.37
C TYR A 459 -15.07 21.36 7.89
N ALA A 460 -15.37 20.53 6.88
CA ALA A 460 -16.70 20.39 6.33
C ALA A 460 -17.67 19.76 7.35
N VAL A 461 -17.23 18.75 8.10
CA VAL A 461 -18.02 18.13 9.17
C VAL A 461 -18.30 19.11 10.30
N GLU A 462 -17.33 19.91 10.74
CA GLU A 462 -17.55 20.95 11.75
C GLU A 462 -18.56 22.00 11.29
N LEU A 463 -18.44 22.46 10.05
CA LEU A 463 -19.39 23.40 9.46
C LEU A 463 -20.79 22.79 9.34
N ALA A 464 -20.88 21.52 8.94
CA ALA A 464 -22.12 20.78 8.88
C ALA A 464 -22.75 20.61 10.27
N ILE A 465 -21.98 20.34 11.33
CA ILE A 465 -22.51 20.27 12.70
C ILE A 465 -23.04 21.64 13.17
N ALA A 466 -22.39 22.73 12.74
CA ALA A 466 -22.81 24.08 13.08
C ALA A 466 -24.13 24.48 12.41
N GLY A 467 -24.43 23.93 11.23
CA GLY A 467 -25.68 24.17 10.49
C GLY A 467 -26.90 23.37 10.97
N ILE A 468 -26.72 22.41 11.90
CA ILE A 468 -27.83 21.61 12.43
C ILE A 468 -28.75 22.51 13.25
N SER A 469 -30.06 22.32 13.08
CA SER A 469 -31.07 23.06 13.84
C SER A 469 -30.94 22.84 15.35
N LEU A 470 -31.37 23.83 16.14
CA LEU A 470 -31.43 23.70 17.59
C LEU A 470 -32.36 22.56 18.01
N ALA A 471 -32.20 22.08 19.25
CA ALA A 471 -32.91 20.92 19.79
C ALA A 471 -34.45 21.07 19.86
N GLU A 472 -35.01 22.28 19.74
CA GLU A 472 -36.46 22.51 19.67
C GLU A 472 -36.78 23.50 18.54
N PRO A 473 -36.67 23.06 17.28
CA PRO A 473 -36.91 23.95 16.15
C PRO A 473 -38.42 24.13 15.95
N LYS A 474 -38.83 25.35 15.58
CA LYS A 474 -40.24 25.67 15.23
C LYS A 474 -40.57 25.43 13.76
N VAL A 475 -39.56 25.06 12.97
CA VAL A 475 -39.63 24.78 11.54
C VAL A 475 -39.00 23.42 11.31
N SER A 476 -39.50 22.68 10.32
CA SER A 476 -38.98 21.35 9.98
C SER A 476 -37.46 21.38 9.81
N PRO A 477 -36.68 20.64 10.63
CA PRO A 477 -35.24 20.61 10.50
C PRO A 477 -34.83 19.90 9.20
N PRO A 478 -33.85 20.44 8.45
CA PRO A 478 -33.38 19.80 7.22
C PRO A 478 -32.63 18.51 7.54
N ALA A 479 -32.75 17.51 6.65
CA ALA A 479 -32.10 16.20 6.80
C ALA A 479 -30.69 16.14 6.18
N TYR A 480 -30.07 17.29 5.88
CA TYR A 480 -28.84 17.36 5.09
C TYR A 480 -27.64 16.70 5.77
N PHE A 481 -27.62 16.63 7.11
CA PHE A 481 -26.50 16.02 7.84
C PHE A 481 -26.32 14.53 7.49
N PHE A 482 -27.40 13.81 7.17
CA PHE A 482 -27.29 12.42 6.70
C PHE A 482 -26.52 12.30 5.37
N SER A 483 -26.65 13.29 4.48
CA SER A 483 -25.84 13.34 3.25
C SER A 483 -24.35 13.60 3.54
N VAL A 484 -24.06 14.41 4.57
CA VAL A 484 -22.68 14.66 5.04
C VAL A 484 -22.07 13.37 5.58
N VAL A 485 -22.83 12.59 6.36
CA VAL A 485 -22.39 11.28 6.89
C VAL A 485 -22.06 10.33 5.74
N SER A 486 -22.93 10.20 4.74
CA SER A 486 -22.68 9.33 3.58
C SER A 486 -21.39 9.73 2.84
N GLN A 487 -21.25 11.00 2.44
CA GLN A 487 -20.07 11.46 1.70
C GLN A 487 -18.78 11.34 2.52
N ASN A 488 -18.84 11.65 3.82
CA ASN A 488 -17.69 11.48 4.71
C ASN A 488 -17.28 10.01 4.81
N THR A 489 -18.24 9.09 4.96
CA THR A 489 -17.96 7.64 4.99
C THR A 489 -17.30 7.18 3.71
N THR A 490 -17.81 7.57 2.52
CA THR A 490 -17.18 7.22 1.24
C THR A 490 -15.73 7.70 1.17
N ILE A 491 -15.46 8.96 1.52
CA ILE A 491 -14.10 9.52 1.47
C ILE A 491 -13.19 8.83 2.49
N VAL A 492 -13.68 8.54 3.71
CA VAL A 492 -12.91 7.83 4.74
C VAL A 492 -12.55 6.42 4.28
N LEU A 493 -13.45 5.70 3.62
CA LEU A 493 -13.16 4.38 3.06
C LEU A 493 -12.06 4.43 1.98
N LEU A 494 -12.09 5.43 1.09
CA LEU A 494 -11.02 5.65 0.11
C LEU A 494 -9.68 5.95 0.79
N LEU A 495 -9.71 6.79 1.83
CA LEU A 495 -8.54 7.13 2.63
C LEU A 495 -7.97 5.90 3.35
N MET A 496 -8.81 5.06 3.95
CA MET A 496 -8.41 3.80 4.60
C MET A 496 -7.74 2.85 3.61
N LYS A 497 -8.33 2.68 2.43
CA LYS A 497 -7.75 1.85 1.37
C LYS A 497 -6.37 2.35 0.93
N GLN A 498 -6.20 3.66 0.78
CA GLN A 498 -4.90 4.26 0.43
C GLN A 498 -3.84 4.01 1.52
N TYR A 499 -4.23 4.06 2.80
CA TYR A 499 -3.33 3.74 3.91
C TYR A 499 -2.86 2.28 3.86
N GLU A 500 -3.79 1.34 3.67
CA GLU A 500 -3.47 -0.10 3.57
C GLU A 500 -2.62 -0.44 2.35
N ASP A 501 -2.98 0.10 1.18
CA ASP A 501 -2.33 -0.25 -0.10
C ASP A 501 -0.98 0.43 -0.29
N SER A 502 -0.81 1.68 0.17
CA SER A 502 0.35 2.51 -0.20
C SER A 502 1.21 2.95 0.99
N VAL A 503 0.63 3.13 2.18
CA VAL A 503 1.38 3.66 3.34
C VAL A 503 1.95 2.52 4.17
N LEU A 504 1.10 1.59 4.60
CA LEU A 504 1.47 0.48 5.48
C LEU A 504 2.64 -0.36 4.94
N PRO A 505 2.71 -0.72 3.64
CA PRO A 505 3.82 -1.50 3.12
C PRO A 505 5.17 -0.78 3.19
N LEU A 506 5.19 0.55 3.16
CA LEU A 506 6.42 1.36 3.17
C LEU A 506 6.95 1.61 4.59
N ILE A 507 6.10 1.53 5.60
CA ILE A 507 6.46 1.80 7.00
C ILE A 507 6.52 0.54 7.88
N LYS A 508 6.01 -0.61 7.40
CA LYS A 508 5.97 -1.85 8.19
C LYS A 508 7.37 -2.30 8.62
N GLY A 509 7.52 -2.59 9.90
CA GLY A 509 8.79 -2.97 10.52
C GLY A 509 9.76 -1.81 10.75
N SER A 510 9.33 -0.56 10.54
CA SER A 510 10.17 0.63 10.74
C SER A 510 9.96 1.30 12.10
N VAL A 511 10.89 2.17 12.49
CA VAL A 511 10.80 2.96 13.73
C VAL A 511 9.64 3.96 13.75
N VAL A 512 9.11 4.34 12.58
CA VAL A 512 8.00 5.31 12.48
C VAL A 512 6.63 4.66 12.51
N GLU A 513 6.54 3.33 12.36
CA GLU A 513 5.28 2.59 12.23
C GLU A 513 4.29 2.92 13.36
N GLN A 514 4.74 2.85 14.61
CA GLN A 514 3.89 3.10 15.77
C GLN A 514 3.42 4.56 15.85
N CYS A 515 4.29 5.52 15.49
CA CYS A 515 3.96 6.94 15.46
C CYS A 515 2.88 7.22 14.41
N VAL A 516 3.09 6.70 13.20
CA VAL A 516 2.16 6.83 12.07
C VAL A 516 0.81 6.17 12.39
N ALA A 517 0.81 4.93 12.88
CA ALA A 517 -0.42 4.23 13.25
C ALA A 517 -1.22 4.98 14.32
N LYS A 518 -0.54 5.54 15.33
CA LYS A 518 -1.19 6.35 16.37
C LYS A 518 -1.81 7.63 15.80
N LYS A 519 -1.08 8.36 14.94
CA LYS A 519 -1.54 9.60 14.29
C LYS A 519 -2.75 9.33 13.39
N TRP A 520 -2.67 8.26 12.60
CA TRP A 520 -3.73 7.77 11.74
C TRP A 520 -5.01 7.44 12.52
N SER A 521 -4.93 6.54 13.51
CA SER A 521 -6.08 6.13 14.31
C SER A 521 -6.69 7.28 15.12
N SER A 522 -5.86 8.22 15.60
CA SER A 522 -6.35 9.42 16.28
C SER A 522 -7.15 10.33 15.34
N SER A 523 -6.76 10.43 14.08
CA SER A 523 -7.45 11.26 13.08
C SER A 523 -8.83 10.67 12.76
N LEU A 524 -8.89 9.37 12.46
CA LEU A 524 -10.16 8.67 12.22
C LEU A 524 -11.12 8.75 13.42
N ARG A 525 -10.61 8.52 14.64
CA ARG A 525 -11.41 8.61 15.86
C ARG A 525 -11.97 10.02 16.09
N SER A 526 -11.21 11.07 15.75
CA SER A 526 -11.67 12.46 15.86
C SER A 526 -12.86 12.72 14.93
N LEU A 527 -12.77 12.29 13.67
CA LEU A 527 -13.90 12.42 12.72
C LEU A 527 -15.12 11.62 13.18
N GLU A 528 -14.92 10.39 13.64
CA GLU A 528 -16.00 9.54 14.16
C GLU A 528 -16.74 10.20 15.32
N GLN A 529 -16.01 10.79 16.28
CA GLN A 529 -16.62 11.52 17.40
C GLN A 529 -17.46 12.72 16.93
N LYS A 530 -16.98 13.47 15.92
CA LYS A 530 -17.72 14.60 15.34
C LYS A 530 -18.98 14.15 14.60
N ILE A 531 -18.89 13.06 13.83
CA ILE A 531 -20.06 12.47 13.15
C ILE A 531 -21.10 12.02 14.17
N ASN A 532 -20.70 11.32 15.23
CA ASN A 532 -21.60 10.89 16.31
C ASN A 532 -22.26 12.09 17.00
N LEU A 533 -21.51 13.15 17.29
CA LEU A 533 -22.06 14.40 17.84
C LEU A 533 -23.11 15.04 16.91
N GLY A 534 -22.84 15.07 15.60
CA GLY A 534 -23.78 15.61 14.63
C GLY A 534 -25.05 14.76 14.49
N LEU A 535 -24.93 13.43 14.47
CA LEU A 535 -26.07 12.52 14.46
C LEU A 535 -26.94 12.71 15.70
N GLU A 536 -26.33 12.79 16.88
CA GLU A 536 -27.03 13.07 18.14
C GLU A 536 -27.78 14.41 18.10
N ARG A 537 -27.17 15.47 17.56
CA ARG A 537 -27.82 16.78 17.38
C ARG A 537 -28.98 16.71 16.39
N GLN A 538 -28.81 15.99 15.28
CA GLN A 538 -29.86 15.82 14.28
C GLN A 538 -31.06 15.05 14.86
N LEU A 539 -30.83 13.97 15.60
CA LEU A 539 -31.89 13.23 16.30
C LEU A 539 -32.63 14.11 17.31
N ASN A 540 -31.90 14.91 18.09
CA ASN A 540 -32.52 15.86 19.03
C ASN A 540 -33.39 16.90 18.32
N ALA A 541 -32.93 17.45 17.18
CA ALA A 541 -33.73 18.38 16.39
C ALA A 541 -35.01 17.73 15.82
N ILE A 542 -34.91 16.49 15.33
CA ILE A 542 -36.07 15.70 14.83
C ILE A 542 -37.09 15.50 15.95
N VAL A 543 -36.65 14.99 17.10
CA VAL A 543 -37.53 14.72 18.25
C VAL A 543 -38.13 16.01 18.81
N GLY A 544 -37.35 17.09 18.87
CA GLY A 544 -37.83 18.41 19.29
C GLY A 544 -38.88 19.01 18.35
N TYR A 545 -38.72 18.81 17.04
CA TYR A 545 -39.74 19.25 16.08
C TYR A 545 -41.05 18.48 16.22
N ILE A 546 -40.97 17.16 16.42
CA ILE A 546 -42.15 16.33 16.69
C ILE A 546 -42.85 16.80 17.97
N ARG A 547 -42.08 17.09 19.03
CA ARG A 547 -42.61 17.67 20.27
C ARG A 547 -43.31 19.00 20.01
N PHE A 548 -42.73 19.87 19.18
CA PHE A 548 -43.34 21.14 18.80
C PHE A 548 -44.67 20.95 18.07
N ILE A 549 -44.75 20.07 17.06
CA ILE A 549 -46.02 19.77 16.35
C ILE A 549 -47.08 19.30 17.35
N LEU A 550 -46.76 18.27 18.15
CA LEU A 550 -47.71 17.68 19.08
C LEU A 550 -48.17 18.67 20.16
N SER A 551 -47.28 19.51 20.69
CA SER A 551 -47.64 20.48 21.74
C SER A 551 -48.36 21.72 21.23
N SER A 552 -48.14 22.13 19.97
CA SER A 552 -48.73 23.33 19.41
C SER A 552 -50.05 23.09 18.68
N GLU A 553 -50.20 21.92 18.05
CA GLU A 553 -51.37 21.63 17.20
C GLU A 553 -52.39 20.70 17.87
N GLN A 554 -51.97 19.76 18.73
CA GLN A 554 -52.89 18.83 19.42
C GLN A 554 -53.52 19.50 20.65
N LYS A 555 -54.84 19.65 20.65
CA LYS A 555 -55.60 20.34 21.71
C LYS A 555 -56.27 19.34 22.65
N LYS A 556 -56.53 19.78 23.89
CA LYS A 556 -57.28 18.96 24.88
C LYS A 556 -58.69 18.59 24.41
N ALA A 557 -59.30 19.40 23.55
CA ALA A 557 -60.61 19.13 22.98
C ALA A 557 -60.61 17.94 22.01
N ASP A 558 -59.47 17.60 21.41
CA ASP A 558 -59.36 16.50 20.44
C ASP A 558 -59.55 15.14 21.12
N PHE A 559 -59.05 15.00 22.35
CA PHE A 559 -59.18 13.78 23.15
C PHE A 559 -60.36 13.80 24.14
N ARG A 560 -61.06 14.94 24.23
CA ARG A 560 -62.33 15.08 24.97
C ARG A 560 -63.35 15.88 24.16
N PRO A 561 -63.82 15.36 23.01
CA PRO A 561 -64.83 16.03 22.21
C PRO A 561 -66.17 16.08 22.95
N GLU A 562 -66.91 17.18 22.76
CA GLU A 562 -68.28 17.34 23.29
C GLU A 562 -69.28 16.49 22.50
N SER A 563 -69.06 16.30 21.19
CA SER A 563 -69.83 15.40 20.34
C SER A 563 -69.34 13.95 20.46
N GLN A 564 -70.25 13.00 20.63
CA GLN A 564 -69.93 11.56 20.66
C GLN A 564 -69.76 10.93 19.26
N GLN A 565 -69.72 11.73 18.19
CA GLN A 565 -69.46 11.22 16.84
C GLN A 565 -68.00 10.75 16.74
N ILE A 566 -67.81 9.46 16.44
CA ILE A 566 -66.49 8.83 16.31
C ILE A 566 -66.00 9.05 14.87
N ASN A 567 -64.93 9.81 14.71
CA ASN A 567 -64.22 9.93 13.44
C ASN A 567 -63.11 8.87 13.38
N LEU A 568 -63.09 8.02 12.35
CA LEU A 568 -62.17 6.87 12.23
C LEU A 568 -60.85 7.22 11.51
N GLY A 569 -60.51 8.50 11.41
CA GLY A 569 -59.25 8.97 10.79
C GLY A 569 -58.23 9.43 11.84
N ALA A 570 -56.94 9.34 11.48
CA ALA A 570 -55.87 9.91 12.29
C ALA A 570 -55.95 11.45 12.34
N SER A 571 -55.49 12.03 13.44
CA SER A 571 -55.46 13.47 13.69
C SER A 571 -54.53 14.19 12.71
N ALA A 572 -54.81 15.48 12.44
CA ALA A 572 -53.95 16.28 11.58
C ALA A 572 -52.49 16.37 12.10
N PRO A 573 -52.24 16.53 13.42
CA PRO A 573 -50.88 16.50 13.96
C PRO A 573 -50.20 15.14 13.77
N CYS A 574 -50.93 14.03 13.89
CA CYS A 574 -50.38 12.69 13.60
C CYS A 574 -49.93 12.56 12.14
N GLN A 575 -50.76 12.98 11.18
CA GLN A 575 -50.41 12.92 9.76
C GLN A 575 -49.18 13.77 9.43
N GLN A 576 -49.06 14.96 10.04
CA GLN A 576 -47.87 15.80 9.87
C GLN A 576 -46.60 15.14 10.43
N VAL A 577 -46.68 14.57 11.63
CA VAL A 577 -45.54 13.86 12.25
C VAL A 577 -45.12 12.67 11.40
N VAL A 578 -46.07 11.86 10.91
CA VAL A 578 -45.77 10.70 10.04
C VAL A 578 -45.13 11.15 8.73
N CYS A 579 -45.67 12.17 8.06
CA CYS A 579 -45.10 12.69 6.82
C CYS A 579 -43.66 13.21 7.01
N PHE A 580 -43.42 13.92 8.11
CA PHE A 580 -42.09 14.38 8.49
C PHE A 580 -41.14 13.21 8.77
N LEU A 581 -41.56 12.23 9.58
CA LEU A 581 -40.75 11.04 9.92
C LEU A 581 -40.38 10.22 8.68
N LEU A 582 -41.29 10.03 7.73
CA LEU A 582 -41.01 9.35 6.46
C LEU A 582 -39.94 10.07 5.64
N THR A 583 -39.96 11.40 5.66
CA THR A 583 -38.92 12.21 4.99
C THR A 583 -37.57 12.06 5.67
N GLN A 584 -37.53 12.04 7.01
CA GLN A 584 -36.30 11.83 7.77
C GLN A 584 -35.77 10.40 7.62
N SER A 585 -36.63 9.38 7.67
CA SER A 585 -36.21 7.98 7.53
C SER A 585 -35.64 7.70 6.14
N ALA A 586 -36.26 8.23 5.07
CA ALA A 586 -35.72 8.13 3.72
C ALA A 586 -34.37 8.87 3.55
N ALA A 587 -34.11 9.91 4.34
CA ALA A 587 -32.80 10.56 4.36
C ALA A 587 -31.77 9.75 5.16
N MET A 588 -32.17 9.13 6.29
CA MET A 588 -31.32 8.23 7.07
C MET A 588 -30.89 7.01 6.25
N GLU A 589 -31.80 6.39 5.49
CA GLU A 589 -31.51 5.23 4.63
C GLU A 589 -30.55 5.56 3.47
N ARG A 590 -30.55 6.81 2.99
CA ARG A 590 -29.57 7.28 2.01
C ARG A 590 -28.24 7.69 2.63
N GLY A 591 -28.26 8.08 3.91
CA GLY A 591 -27.10 8.61 4.62
C GLY A 591 -26.24 7.57 5.32
N CYS A 592 -26.88 6.51 5.84
CA CYS A 592 -26.26 5.47 6.65
C CYS A 592 -26.68 4.09 6.15
N ASP A 593 -25.79 3.11 6.26
CA ASP A 593 -26.00 1.74 5.84
C ASP A 593 -25.71 0.72 6.97
N GLY A 594 -25.94 -0.56 6.68
CA GLY A 594 -25.60 -1.67 7.56
C GLY A 594 -26.09 -1.52 9.00
N GLY A 595 -25.22 -1.82 9.97
CA GLY A 595 -25.49 -1.71 11.40
C GLY A 595 -25.66 -0.26 11.89
N ASN A 596 -25.01 0.72 11.25
CA ASN A 596 -25.13 2.13 11.62
C ASN A 596 -26.57 2.64 11.41
N LEU A 597 -27.22 2.23 10.31
CA LEU A 597 -28.61 2.54 10.06
C LEU A 597 -29.55 1.92 11.11
N VAL A 598 -29.29 0.68 11.51
CA VAL A 598 -30.07 -0.04 12.54
C VAL A 598 -29.98 0.71 13.86
N VAL A 599 -28.78 1.01 14.36
CA VAL A 599 -28.58 1.74 15.62
C VAL A 599 -29.32 3.09 15.59
N LEU A 600 -29.20 3.83 14.48
CA LEU A 600 -29.80 5.15 14.35
C LEU A 600 -31.34 5.10 14.32
N GLN A 601 -31.93 4.14 13.60
CA GLN A 601 -33.39 3.96 13.54
C GLN A 601 -33.96 3.49 14.89
N ASN A 602 -33.26 2.61 15.60
CA ASN A 602 -33.66 2.16 16.94
C ASN A 602 -33.62 3.31 17.95
N GLU A 603 -32.57 4.12 17.96
CA GLU A 603 -32.45 5.27 18.85
C GLU A 603 -33.55 6.31 18.58
N LEU A 604 -33.84 6.60 17.30
CA LEU A 604 -34.94 7.50 16.92
C LEU A 604 -36.29 6.93 17.37
N ALA A 605 -36.55 5.64 17.13
CA ALA A 605 -37.79 4.97 17.52
C ALA A 605 -37.99 4.98 19.03
N LEU A 606 -36.94 4.72 19.81
CA LEU A 606 -37.00 4.76 21.27
C LEU A 606 -37.29 6.18 21.80
N ARG A 607 -36.65 7.21 21.24
CA ARG A 607 -36.93 8.61 21.61
C ARG A 607 -38.34 9.02 21.22
N PHE A 608 -38.81 8.57 20.06
CA PHE A 608 -40.17 8.81 19.59
C PHE A 608 -41.22 8.13 20.49
N TYR A 609 -41.01 6.87 20.86
CA TYR A 609 -41.84 6.14 21.83
C TYR A 609 -41.95 6.91 23.16
N LYS A 610 -40.81 7.31 23.74
CA LYS A 610 -40.77 8.08 24.99
C LYS A 610 -41.52 9.41 24.87
N LEU A 611 -41.37 10.10 23.73
CA LEU A 611 -42.06 11.35 23.45
C LEU A 611 -43.58 11.15 23.38
N LEU A 612 -44.04 10.14 22.63
CA LEU A 612 -45.46 9.80 22.52
C LEU A 612 -46.05 9.46 23.88
N LEU A 613 -45.37 8.62 24.65
CA LEU A 613 -45.80 8.22 25.99
C LEU A 613 -45.99 9.44 26.89
N HIS A 614 -44.99 10.32 26.94
CA HIS A 614 -45.07 11.55 27.73
C HIS A 614 -46.17 12.49 27.24
N HIS A 615 -46.38 12.61 25.93
CA HIS A 615 -47.44 13.44 25.37
C HIS A 615 -48.83 12.92 25.74
N ILE A 616 -49.09 11.62 25.60
CA ILE A 616 -50.38 10.98 25.91
C ILE A 616 -50.77 11.20 27.38
N GLN A 617 -49.81 11.08 28.30
CA GLN A 617 -50.02 11.28 29.74
C GLN A 617 -50.46 12.70 30.13
N GLN A 618 -50.39 13.68 29.24
CA GLN A 618 -50.83 15.06 29.50
C GLN A 618 -52.33 15.28 29.26
N PHE A 619 -53.05 14.28 28.77
CA PHE A 619 -54.46 14.38 28.37
C PHE A 619 -55.38 13.50 29.21
N VAL A 620 -56.68 13.81 29.14
CA VAL A 620 -57.76 13.01 29.71
C VAL A 620 -58.70 12.63 28.58
N PHE A 621 -59.07 11.35 28.50
CA PHE A 621 -59.72 10.75 27.34
C PHE A 621 -61.17 10.35 27.63
N ASN A 622 -62.09 10.69 26.73
CA ASN A 622 -63.39 10.01 26.63
C ASN A 622 -63.33 8.92 25.55
N SER A 623 -64.38 8.10 25.41
CA SER A 623 -64.39 6.98 24.44
C SER A 623 -64.09 7.40 23.00
N ALA A 624 -64.66 8.52 22.53
CA ALA A 624 -64.41 9.04 21.18
C ALA A 624 -62.96 9.53 20.99
N GLY A 625 -62.39 10.23 21.98
CA GLY A 625 -61.00 10.69 21.94
C GLY A 625 -59.97 9.56 22.09
N ALA A 626 -60.30 8.53 22.86
CA ALA A 626 -59.47 7.33 22.98
C ALA A 626 -59.45 6.52 21.67
N MET A 627 -60.57 6.48 20.93
CA MET A 627 -60.60 5.91 19.57
C MET A 627 -59.71 6.68 18.58
N LEU A 628 -59.71 8.03 18.66
CA LEU A 628 -58.80 8.86 17.85
C LEU A 628 -57.32 8.54 18.17
N LEU A 629 -56.97 8.39 19.46
CA LEU A 629 -55.62 8.00 19.86
C LEU A 629 -55.23 6.63 19.30
N LEU A 630 -56.13 5.65 19.27
CA LEU A 630 -55.86 4.35 18.65
C LEU A 630 -55.60 4.46 17.14
N CYS A 631 -56.35 5.31 16.44
CA CYS A 631 -56.08 5.61 15.03
C CYS A 631 -54.67 6.22 14.84
N ASP A 632 -54.30 7.20 15.67
CA ASP A 632 -52.98 7.84 15.63
C ASP A 632 -51.84 6.85 15.92
N LEU A 633 -51.96 6.04 16.98
CA LEU A 633 -50.97 5.02 17.34
C LEU A 633 -50.82 3.95 16.26
N ASN A 634 -51.89 3.60 15.56
CA ASN A 634 -51.80 2.65 14.45
C ASN A 634 -51.03 3.26 13.25
N GLU A 635 -51.23 4.54 12.93
CA GLU A 635 -50.44 5.22 11.89
C GLU A 635 -48.97 5.38 12.29
N TYR A 636 -48.68 5.75 13.54
CA TYR A 636 -47.31 5.78 14.04
C TYR A 636 -46.64 4.41 13.98
N ARG A 637 -47.35 3.35 14.39
CA ARG A 637 -46.83 1.97 14.32
C ARG A 637 -46.55 1.55 12.87
N LYS A 638 -47.45 1.86 11.93
CA LYS A 638 -47.24 1.58 10.49
C LYS A 638 -46.01 2.30 9.93
N CYS A 639 -45.76 3.54 10.37
CA CYS A 639 -44.58 4.29 9.98
C CYS A 639 -43.31 3.62 10.52
N VAL A 640 -43.30 3.31 11.81
CA VAL A 640 -42.15 2.74 12.53
C VAL A 640 -41.87 1.29 12.10
N SER A 641 -42.88 0.52 11.70
CA SER A 641 -42.71 -0.86 11.21
C SER A 641 -41.96 -0.96 9.88
N GLN A 642 -41.77 0.15 9.17
CA GLN A 642 -40.96 0.20 7.95
C GLN A 642 -39.45 0.29 8.26
N TRP A 643 -39.08 0.55 9.51
CA TRP A 643 -37.69 0.71 9.94
C TRP A 643 -37.07 -0.63 10.38
N ARG A 644 -35.73 -0.70 10.41
CA ARG A 644 -34.96 -1.87 10.85
C ARG A 644 -34.82 -1.89 12.38
N LEU A 645 -35.88 -2.31 13.05
CA LEU A 645 -35.96 -2.27 14.50
C LEU A 645 -35.64 -3.60 15.16
N GLU A 646 -35.09 -3.51 16.36
CA GLU A 646 -35.00 -4.63 17.28
C GLU A 646 -36.40 -5.03 17.78
N ALA A 647 -36.56 -6.31 18.13
CA ALA A 647 -37.84 -6.86 18.55
C ALA A 647 -38.37 -6.20 19.85
N ASN A 648 -37.48 -5.80 20.75
CA ASN A 648 -37.82 -5.10 22.00
C ASN A 648 -38.55 -3.77 21.76
N ILE A 649 -38.07 -2.94 20.83
CA ILE A 649 -38.64 -1.63 20.50
C ILE A 649 -39.96 -1.82 19.75
N SER A 650 -40.02 -2.78 18.83
CA SER A 650 -41.28 -3.13 18.14
C SER A 650 -42.37 -3.53 19.14
N ARG A 651 -42.03 -4.36 20.13
CA ARG A 651 -42.93 -4.73 21.24
C ARG A 651 -43.36 -3.53 22.07
N GLN A 652 -42.49 -2.55 22.34
CA GLN A 652 -42.87 -1.33 23.07
C GLN A 652 -43.99 -0.55 22.37
N PHE A 653 -43.97 -0.45 21.04
CA PHE A 653 -45.06 0.18 20.28
C PHE A 653 -46.36 -0.65 20.30
N GLU A 654 -46.27 -1.98 20.31
CA GLU A 654 -47.43 -2.87 20.50
C GLU A 654 -48.04 -2.73 21.89
N SER A 655 -47.21 -2.71 22.94
CA SER A 655 -47.61 -2.47 24.31
C SER A 655 -48.23 -1.08 24.48
N LEU A 656 -47.71 -0.03 23.83
CA LEU A 656 -48.32 1.31 23.85
C LEU A 656 -49.72 1.31 23.24
N HIS A 657 -49.91 0.60 22.13
CA HIS A 657 -51.23 0.45 21.52
C HIS A 657 -52.19 -0.34 22.43
N ALA A 658 -51.69 -1.37 23.11
CA ALA A 658 -52.48 -2.12 24.11
C ALA A 658 -52.84 -1.26 25.33
N LEU A 659 -51.92 -0.40 25.82
CA LEU A 659 -52.17 0.56 26.90
C LEU A 659 -53.25 1.56 26.51
N ALA A 660 -53.22 2.09 25.29
CA ALA A 660 -54.25 2.99 24.79
C ALA A 660 -55.63 2.30 24.65
N ASN A 661 -55.66 0.99 24.39
CA ASN A 661 -56.91 0.23 24.34
C ASN A 661 -57.65 0.24 25.71
N LEU A 662 -56.90 0.29 26.82
CA LEU A 662 -57.48 0.43 28.16
C LEU A 662 -58.29 1.72 28.35
N LEU A 663 -58.10 2.72 27.50
CA LEU A 663 -58.84 3.99 27.53
C LEU A 663 -60.21 3.89 26.83
N VAL A 664 -60.41 2.91 25.95
CA VAL A 664 -61.64 2.69 25.17
C VAL A 664 -62.55 1.63 25.80
N VAL A 665 -61.94 0.57 26.37
CA VAL A 665 -62.66 -0.61 26.86
C VAL A 665 -63.69 -0.23 27.93
N LEU A 666 -64.85 -0.89 27.92
CA LEU A 666 -65.89 -0.69 28.93
C LEU A 666 -65.40 -1.13 30.32
N PRO A 667 -65.86 -0.48 31.41
CA PRO A 667 -65.41 -0.79 32.77
C PRO A 667 -65.47 -2.27 33.15
N GLU A 668 -66.45 -3.00 32.63
CA GLU A 668 -66.68 -4.44 32.90
C GLU A 668 -65.55 -5.33 32.38
N ASN A 669 -64.92 -4.96 31.26
CA ASN A 669 -63.90 -5.77 30.57
C ASN A 669 -62.48 -5.23 30.81
N LEU A 670 -62.33 -4.22 31.68
CA LEU A 670 -61.10 -3.47 31.85
C LEU A 670 -60.04 -4.29 32.60
N LEU A 671 -60.47 -5.14 33.53
CA LEU A 671 -59.57 -6.06 34.25
C LEU A 671 -58.98 -7.10 33.30
N ASP A 672 -59.79 -7.70 32.42
CA ASP A 672 -59.31 -8.67 31.41
C ASP A 672 -58.39 -8.01 30.39
N ALA A 673 -58.71 -6.79 29.95
CA ALA A 673 -57.87 -6.03 29.03
C ALA A 673 -56.50 -5.64 29.65
N ALA A 674 -56.47 -5.37 30.96
CA ALA A 674 -55.23 -5.08 31.69
C ALA A 674 -54.30 -6.32 31.81
N HIS A 675 -54.86 -7.53 31.73
CA HIS A 675 -54.11 -8.80 31.72
C HIS A 675 -53.75 -9.28 30.30
N SER A 676 -53.84 -8.41 29.28
CA SER A 676 -53.45 -8.76 27.91
C SER A 676 -51.99 -9.23 27.86
N PRO A 677 -51.64 -10.28 27.08
CA PRO A 677 -50.26 -10.73 26.93
C PRO A 677 -49.33 -9.64 26.37
N MET A 678 -49.88 -8.65 25.66
CA MET A 678 -49.14 -7.49 25.14
C MET A 678 -48.70 -6.50 26.23
N LEU A 679 -49.26 -6.63 27.45
CA LEU A 679 -48.94 -5.82 28.63
C LEU A 679 -48.18 -6.60 29.70
N ALA A 680 -47.84 -7.87 29.45
CA ALA A 680 -47.19 -8.74 30.44
C ALA A 680 -45.84 -8.19 30.93
N ASP A 681 -45.09 -7.55 30.05
CA ASP A 681 -43.77 -6.96 30.34
C ASP A 681 -43.84 -5.46 30.70
N VAL A 682 -45.04 -4.89 30.85
CA VAL A 682 -45.24 -3.47 31.16
C VAL A 682 -45.40 -3.28 32.66
N ASP A 683 -44.69 -2.30 33.24
CA ASP A 683 -44.81 -1.97 34.65
C ASP A 683 -46.27 -1.64 35.04
N HIS A 684 -46.76 -2.29 36.09
CA HIS A 684 -48.09 -2.06 36.66
C HIS A 684 -48.33 -0.59 37.03
N THR A 685 -47.29 0.14 37.42
CA THR A 685 -47.40 1.59 37.69
C THR A 685 -47.84 2.35 36.44
N LEU A 686 -47.30 1.99 35.27
CA LEU A 686 -47.62 2.60 33.99
C LEU A 686 -49.04 2.25 33.54
N ILE A 687 -49.46 0.99 33.71
CA ILE A 687 -50.83 0.55 33.44
C ILE A 687 -51.82 1.38 34.27
N HIS A 688 -51.55 1.53 35.57
CA HIS A 688 -52.40 2.33 36.45
C HIS A 688 -52.41 3.82 36.09
N ASP A 689 -51.27 4.37 35.69
CA ASP A 689 -51.18 5.76 35.23
C ASP A 689 -51.99 6.01 33.96
N PHE A 690 -52.03 5.04 33.02
CA PHE A 690 -52.93 5.12 31.85
C PHE A 690 -54.40 5.09 32.26
N LEU A 691 -54.79 4.26 33.21
CA LEU A 691 -56.18 4.19 33.68
C LEU A 691 -56.66 5.52 34.29
N LYS A 692 -55.78 6.26 34.98
CA LYS A 692 -56.08 7.61 35.51
C LYS A 692 -56.39 8.63 34.41
N LEU A 693 -55.94 8.39 33.18
CA LEU A 693 -56.20 9.27 32.05
C LEU A 693 -57.65 9.15 31.53
N ARG A 694 -58.42 8.15 31.99
CA ARG A 694 -59.82 8.01 31.60
C ARG A 694 -60.70 9.09 32.24
N TYR A 695 -61.61 9.65 31.47
CA TYR A 695 -62.58 10.64 31.95
C TYR A 695 -63.49 10.08 33.06
N ASP A 696 -63.86 8.81 32.97
CA ASP A 696 -64.70 8.11 33.94
C ASP A 696 -63.92 7.50 35.12
N TYR A 697 -62.59 7.72 35.21
CA TYR A 697 -61.74 7.06 36.22
C TYR A 697 -62.26 7.21 37.66
N ARG A 698 -62.73 8.40 38.05
CA ARG A 698 -63.28 8.65 39.39
C ARG A 698 -64.56 7.87 39.70
N ASN A 699 -65.26 7.40 38.66
CA ASN A 699 -66.49 6.62 38.77
C ASN A 699 -66.22 5.11 38.68
N LEU A 700 -65.00 4.70 38.32
CA LEU A 700 -64.58 3.30 38.32
C LEU A 700 -64.45 2.82 39.77
N LYS A 701 -65.38 1.97 40.21
CA LYS A 701 -65.28 1.25 41.49
C LYS A 701 -64.36 0.02 41.35
N ILE A 702 -63.17 0.21 40.80
CA ILE A 702 -62.23 -0.89 40.59
C ILE A 702 -61.15 -0.79 41.67
N ASN A 703 -61.19 -1.74 42.61
CA ASN A 703 -60.11 -1.94 43.57
C ASN A 703 -58.96 -2.63 42.83
N PHE A 704 -57.99 -1.86 42.33
CA PHE A 704 -56.73 -2.40 41.83
C PHE A 704 -55.78 -2.86 42.96
N SER A 705 -56.31 -3.09 44.17
CA SER A 705 -55.56 -3.52 45.36
C SER A 705 -55.20 -5.01 45.37
N MET A 706 -55.19 -5.67 44.22
CA MET A 706 -54.65 -7.03 44.05
C MET A 706 -53.77 -7.06 42.81
N TYR A 707 -52.65 -6.35 42.90
CA TYR A 707 -51.42 -6.59 42.17
C TYR A 707 -50.26 -6.47 43.15
#